data_AF-A0A7C2ZZE8-F1
#
_entry.id   AF-A0A7C2ZZE8-F1
#
_cell.length_a   1.000
_cell.length_b   1.000
_cell.length_c   1.000
_cell.angle_alpha   90.00
_cell.angle_beta   90.00
_cell.angle_gamma   90.00
#
_symmetry.space_group_name_H-M   'P 1'
#
loop_
_entity.id
_entity.type
_entity.pdbx_description
1 polymer ?
#
loop_
_entity_poly.entity_id
_entity_poly.type
_entity_poly.pdbx_seq_one_letter_code
_entity_poly.pdbx_strand_id
1 'polypeptide(L)'
;MFLIQSRSCECVVVCFLEASFISVQLGRIGRLLRSGIQSQIQDYSEKLAVTSELYNFFSKRIISKIDFKGACETARRLFGSEMVKFAAVDGTEYSQLLFDMVLFFGGAYASTGTVEFREDAPPKVNYDDRVIREGCGVSSCVPLFVNQVVEVDQTFFTEEGGLSRPMADEEVVNNSRISNWIMTFAEFYLSYLFASNRNPETKIILMDRSLSNSLSSILYDTSKRKYWKMCAILGLKVDGTPIDEEDLLLARHRIVSTELGLPPPRGDYLRHSIVFLLERSDKPLTPSQVCGILGVKGERVKKVERYMKAFTTKGVLVEKGGKYSLAERYKTSWSRVKKLVEDVGNRLFLEDAGGEAENKMCVEVDGEHRIITTLDLAFITLFTQYMLIEECWKNRKLLVGITKDTYARDFKNHVIPVCHHCRLFKDAPPQDQLASLPNTDRMLLQSISLSFWEDIKPPWALIEYDSIFPTIIPDRSRGIGYVLGARRNKTSMERLFLRSYVQLAEARRDPKLRSNVLLIDRLVYPGFDLKEEVVLPLVNVYGGLEEPLEVIIYRDAGVENPVQNMLLTVLASMAPPSIPEAFGHNKPLFIADKIAKWHYHLFKKIIDSAKTWVMNRKDVRSFVFYMSSFRDKRSEFEQARRSR
;
A
#
# COMPACT_ATOMS: atom_id res chain seq x y z
N MET A 1 -17.71 5.68 -48.86
CA MET A 1 -17.16 5.25 -50.16
C MET A 1 -15.68 4.95 -49.99
N PHE A 2 -15.35 3.69 -49.71
CA PHE A 2 -14.15 2.94 -50.15
C PHE A 2 -14.27 1.54 -49.51
N LEU A 3 -14.65 0.58 -50.34
CA LEU A 3 -14.63 -0.85 -50.08
C LEU A 3 -13.19 -1.34 -50.08
N ILE A 4 -12.80 -2.16 -49.10
CA ILE A 4 -11.85 -3.26 -49.33
C ILE A 4 -12.44 -4.52 -48.70
N GLN A 5 -12.80 -5.44 -49.59
CA GLN A 5 -13.34 -6.76 -49.30
C GLN A 5 -12.30 -7.62 -48.55
N SER A 6 -12.79 -8.28 -47.50
CA SER A 6 -12.18 -9.45 -46.90
C SER A 6 -12.10 -10.59 -47.94
N ARG A 7 -10.90 -10.95 -48.37
CA ARG A 7 -10.61 -12.22 -49.03
C ARG A 7 -9.38 -12.88 -48.39
N SER A 8 -9.64 -14.05 -47.80
CA SER A 8 -8.82 -15.26 -47.84
C SER A 8 -7.32 -15.16 -47.54
N CYS A 9 -6.95 -15.57 -46.32
CA CYS A 9 -5.78 -16.41 -46.07
C CYS A 9 -6.26 -17.71 -45.40
N GLU A 10 -6.99 -18.51 -46.16
CA GLU A 10 -6.90 -19.97 -46.06
C GLU A 10 -5.61 -20.40 -46.79
N CYS A 11 -5.05 -21.54 -46.38
CA CYS A 11 -3.76 -22.12 -46.76
C CYS A 11 -2.55 -21.55 -45.98
N VAL A 12 -2.12 -22.25 -44.92
CA VAL A 12 -1.12 -23.33 -44.98
C VAL A 12 -1.35 -24.25 -43.76
N VAL A 13 -0.99 -25.52 -43.91
CA VAL A 13 -1.13 -26.65 -42.97
C VAL A 13 -2.49 -27.37 -42.98
N VAL A 14 -2.86 -27.92 -44.15
CA VAL A 14 -3.53 -29.23 -44.19
C VAL A 14 -2.88 -30.06 -45.31
N CYS A 15 -1.91 -30.88 -44.95
CA CYS A 15 -1.57 -32.08 -45.73
C CYS A 15 -1.31 -33.23 -44.76
N PHE A 16 -2.23 -34.20 -44.80
CA PHE A 16 -2.08 -35.60 -44.41
C PHE A 16 -1.27 -35.94 -43.15
N LEU A 17 -1.95 -35.84 -42.02
CA LEU A 17 -1.77 -36.76 -40.89
C LEU A 17 -3.17 -37.24 -40.53
N GLU A 18 -3.38 -38.56 -40.49
CA GLU A 18 -4.54 -39.16 -39.83
C GLU A 18 -4.78 -38.42 -38.51
N ALA A 19 -5.98 -37.89 -38.32
CA ALA A 19 -6.27 -36.97 -37.22
C ALA A 19 -6.01 -37.68 -35.89
N SER A 20 -4.81 -37.49 -35.35
CA SER A 20 -4.44 -38.04 -34.06
C SER A 20 -5.46 -37.53 -33.04
N PHE A 21 -5.79 -38.37 -32.05
CA PHE A 21 -6.66 -37.98 -30.95
C PHE A 21 -6.28 -36.61 -30.36
N ILE A 22 -4.98 -36.31 -30.30
CA ILE A 22 -4.42 -35.05 -29.82
C ILE A 22 -4.83 -33.85 -30.69
N SER A 23 -4.82 -33.97 -32.02
CA SER A 23 -5.24 -32.89 -32.94
C SER A 23 -6.74 -32.55 -32.77
N VAL A 24 -7.58 -33.58 -32.61
CA VAL A 24 -9.02 -33.41 -32.34
C VAL A 24 -9.26 -32.75 -30.97
N GLN A 25 -8.52 -33.15 -29.94
CA GLN A 25 -8.60 -32.54 -28.61
C GLN A 25 -8.13 -31.08 -28.63
N LEU A 26 -7.04 -30.75 -29.32
CA LEU A 26 -6.57 -29.36 -29.47
C LEU A 26 -7.60 -28.50 -30.20
N GLY A 27 -8.23 -29.02 -31.27
CA GLY A 27 -9.32 -28.32 -31.96
C GLY A 27 -10.55 -28.09 -31.07
N ARG A 28 -10.90 -29.05 -30.20
CA ARG A 28 -11.96 -28.91 -29.20
C ARG A 28 -11.61 -27.84 -28.16
N ILE A 29 -10.38 -27.86 -27.62
CA ILE A 29 -9.90 -26.86 -26.66
C ILE A 29 -9.95 -25.46 -27.29
N GLY A 30 -9.52 -25.31 -28.54
CA GLY A 30 -9.59 -24.03 -29.25
C GLY A 30 -11.01 -23.49 -29.40
N ARG A 31 -11.99 -24.36 -29.70
CA ARG A 31 -13.41 -23.98 -29.76
C ARG A 31 -14.00 -23.63 -28.40
N LEU A 32 -13.69 -24.42 -27.36
CA LEU A 32 -14.13 -24.14 -25.98
C LEU A 32 -13.57 -22.80 -25.49
N LEU A 33 -12.28 -22.53 -25.74
CA LEU A 33 -11.65 -21.27 -25.39
C LEU A 33 -12.32 -20.09 -26.11
N ARG A 34 -12.53 -20.20 -27.43
CA ARG A 34 -13.19 -19.14 -28.20
C ARG A 34 -14.62 -18.87 -27.71
N SER A 35 -15.42 -19.92 -27.52
CA SER A 35 -16.79 -19.81 -27.03
C SER A 35 -16.83 -19.20 -25.63
N GLY A 36 -15.95 -19.66 -24.73
CA GLY A 36 -15.82 -19.10 -23.39
C GLY A 36 -15.45 -17.62 -23.40
N ILE A 37 -14.49 -17.20 -24.24
CA ILE A 37 -14.10 -15.79 -24.39
C ILE A 37 -15.27 -14.95 -24.93
N GLN A 38 -15.98 -15.44 -25.96
CA GLN A 38 -17.12 -14.73 -26.54
C GLN A 38 -18.26 -14.56 -25.53
N SER A 39 -18.60 -15.61 -24.77
CA SER A 39 -19.60 -15.53 -23.70
C SER A 39 -19.19 -14.52 -22.63
N GLN A 40 -17.93 -14.52 -22.19
CA GLN A 40 -17.46 -13.53 -21.22
C GLN A 40 -17.55 -12.09 -21.77
N ILE A 41 -17.16 -11.85 -23.03
CA ILE A 41 -17.26 -10.51 -23.65
C ILE A 41 -18.73 -10.07 -23.74
N GLN A 42 -19.64 -10.98 -24.09
CA GLN A 42 -21.08 -10.70 -24.16
C GLN A 42 -21.64 -10.33 -22.78
N ASP A 43 -21.38 -11.15 -21.75
CA ASP A 43 -21.78 -10.88 -20.37
C ASP A 43 -21.28 -9.50 -19.91
N TYR A 44 -20.03 -9.15 -20.22
CA TYR A 44 -19.49 -7.83 -19.90
C TYR A 44 -20.20 -6.71 -20.66
N SER A 45 -20.48 -6.89 -21.95
CA SER A 45 -21.17 -5.90 -22.78
C SER A 45 -22.59 -5.60 -22.26
N GLU A 46 -23.29 -6.63 -21.77
CA GLU A 46 -24.61 -6.47 -21.14
C GLU A 46 -24.52 -5.66 -19.85
N LYS A 47 -23.52 -5.93 -18.99
CA LYS A 47 -23.28 -5.13 -17.78
C LYS A 47 -22.95 -3.68 -18.08
N LEU A 48 -22.29 -3.40 -19.22
CA LEU A 48 -22.01 -2.04 -19.67
C LEU A 48 -23.29 -1.29 -20.06
N ALA A 49 -24.24 -1.94 -20.72
CA ALA A 49 -25.49 -1.31 -21.15
C ALA A 49 -26.31 -0.73 -19.99
N VAL A 50 -26.34 -1.44 -18.85
CA VAL A 50 -27.05 -1.03 -17.62
C VAL A 50 -26.45 0.25 -17.00
N THR A 51 -25.18 0.58 -17.28
CA THR A 51 -24.53 1.78 -16.70
C THR A 51 -25.17 3.08 -17.15
N SER A 52 -25.94 3.07 -18.23
CA SER A 52 -26.63 4.26 -18.75
C SER A 52 -27.65 4.84 -17.76
N GLU A 53 -28.30 3.99 -16.98
CA GLU A 53 -29.30 4.39 -15.98
C GLU A 53 -28.68 5.07 -14.74
N LEU A 54 -27.35 4.96 -14.58
CA LEU A 54 -26.62 5.45 -13.42
C LEU A 54 -26.04 6.85 -13.59
N TYR A 55 -26.22 7.46 -14.76
CA TYR A 55 -25.66 8.79 -15.05
C TYR A 55 -26.02 9.83 -13.99
N ASN A 56 -27.30 9.91 -13.62
CA ASN A 56 -27.79 10.90 -12.66
C ASN A 56 -27.15 10.74 -11.27
N PHE A 57 -26.81 9.51 -10.88
CA PHE A 57 -26.14 9.24 -9.62
C PHE A 57 -24.66 9.64 -9.68
N PHE A 58 -23.93 9.23 -10.72
CA PHE A 58 -22.49 9.48 -10.82
C PHE A 58 -22.12 10.90 -11.25
N SER A 59 -22.91 11.54 -12.12
CA SER A 59 -22.67 12.94 -12.54
C SER A 59 -22.63 13.90 -11.36
N LYS A 60 -23.46 13.70 -10.34
CA LYS A 60 -23.44 14.49 -9.09
C LYS A 60 -22.22 14.23 -8.22
N ARG A 61 -21.45 13.17 -8.49
CA ARG A 61 -20.34 12.67 -7.66
C ARG A 61 -19.00 12.69 -8.39
N ILE A 62 -19.00 13.13 -9.65
CA ILE A 62 -17.80 13.31 -10.47
C ILE A 62 -17.48 14.80 -10.55
N ILE A 63 -16.25 15.13 -10.23
CA ILE A 63 -15.66 16.47 -10.27
C ILE A 63 -14.83 16.54 -11.55
N SER A 64 -15.29 17.32 -12.53
CA SER A 64 -14.61 17.50 -13.82
C SER A 64 -14.07 18.92 -14.03
N LYS A 65 -14.54 19.90 -13.24
CA LYS A 65 -14.08 21.28 -13.34
C LYS A 65 -12.87 21.50 -12.44
N ILE A 66 -11.73 21.81 -13.04
CA ILE A 66 -10.52 22.21 -12.33
C ILE A 66 -10.55 23.72 -12.07
N ASP A 67 -10.32 24.10 -10.81
CA ASP A 67 -10.11 25.49 -10.39
C ASP A 67 -8.61 25.73 -10.12
N PHE A 68 -7.91 26.33 -11.10
CA PHE A 68 -6.47 26.61 -11.00
C PHE A 68 -6.15 27.64 -9.91
N LYS A 69 -7.00 28.66 -9.74
CA LYS A 69 -6.83 29.68 -8.71
C LYS A 69 -6.99 29.07 -7.32
N GLY A 70 -8.06 28.32 -7.09
CA GLY A 70 -8.28 27.60 -5.84
C GLY A 70 -7.16 26.57 -5.55
N ALA A 71 -6.62 25.92 -6.57
CA ALA A 71 -5.47 25.02 -6.42
C ALA A 71 -4.21 25.79 -5.99
N CYS A 72 -3.93 26.95 -6.58
CA CYS A 72 -2.80 27.82 -6.22
C CYS A 72 -2.93 28.34 -4.78
N GLU A 73 -4.11 28.82 -4.39
CA GLU A 73 -4.39 29.25 -3.01
C GLU A 73 -4.24 28.10 -1.99
N THR A 74 -4.70 26.90 -2.36
CA THR A 74 -4.53 25.70 -1.53
C THR A 74 -3.05 25.33 -1.38
N ALA A 75 -2.27 25.42 -2.46
CA ALA A 75 -0.83 25.18 -2.42
C ALA A 75 -0.10 26.18 -1.50
N ARG A 76 -0.44 27.47 -1.57
CA ARG A 76 0.08 28.49 -0.64
C ARG A 76 -0.25 28.15 0.82
N ARG A 77 -1.49 27.76 1.10
CA ARG A 77 -1.95 27.43 2.47
C ARG A 77 -1.31 26.16 3.02
N LEU A 78 -1.23 25.11 2.20
CA LEU A 78 -0.69 23.81 2.61
C LEU A 78 0.84 23.84 2.64
N PHE A 79 1.48 24.22 1.55
CA PHE A 79 2.94 24.12 1.39
C PHE A 79 3.71 25.36 1.81
N GLY A 80 3.04 26.52 1.91
CA GLY A 80 3.69 27.82 2.12
C GLY A 80 4.36 28.38 0.87
N SER A 81 4.18 27.75 -0.30
CA SER A 81 4.81 28.13 -1.57
C SER A 81 3.96 27.68 -2.76
N GLU A 82 4.05 28.42 -3.86
CA GLU A 82 3.48 28.07 -5.17
C GLU A 82 4.46 27.26 -6.03
N MET A 83 5.72 27.17 -5.61
CA MET A 83 6.73 26.34 -6.26
C MET A 83 7.27 25.33 -5.26
N VAL A 84 7.11 24.04 -5.56
CA VAL A 84 7.49 22.95 -4.66
C VAL A 84 8.17 21.82 -5.42
N LYS A 85 9.02 21.04 -4.73
CA LYS A 85 9.54 19.79 -5.30
C LYS A 85 8.57 18.63 -5.08
N PHE A 86 8.58 17.69 -6.02
CA PHE A 86 7.92 16.40 -5.88
C PHE A 86 8.93 15.25 -5.94
N ALA A 87 8.58 14.12 -5.33
CA ALA A 87 9.26 12.84 -5.48
C ALA A 87 8.22 11.75 -5.74
N ALA A 88 8.44 10.95 -6.78
CA ALA A 88 7.59 9.80 -7.12
C ALA A 88 8.41 8.53 -7.00
N VAL A 89 8.01 7.62 -6.11
CA VAL A 89 8.78 6.44 -5.71
C VAL A 89 8.14 5.16 -6.27
N ASP A 90 8.98 4.29 -6.83
CA ASP A 90 8.60 2.95 -7.27
C ASP A 90 9.71 1.94 -6.92
N GLY A 91 9.30 0.68 -6.74
CA GLY A 91 10.14 -0.42 -6.29
C GLY A 91 10.48 -1.43 -7.39
N THR A 92 11.55 -2.18 -7.18
CA THR A 92 11.78 -3.42 -7.92
C THR A 92 12.40 -4.47 -7.02
N GLU A 93 12.08 -5.73 -7.30
CA GLU A 93 12.59 -6.88 -6.59
C GLU A 93 13.04 -7.96 -7.57
N TYR A 94 13.95 -8.81 -7.09
CA TYR A 94 14.41 -9.98 -7.83
C TYR A 94 14.88 -11.05 -6.86
N SER A 95 14.59 -12.31 -7.15
CA SER A 95 15.19 -13.44 -6.44
C SER A 95 15.73 -14.45 -7.44
N GLN A 96 16.87 -15.06 -7.12
CA GLN A 96 17.47 -16.08 -7.96
C GLN A 96 18.12 -17.15 -7.11
N LEU A 97 17.79 -18.41 -7.42
CA LEU A 97 18.49 -19.57 -6.88
C LEU A 97 19.86 -19.71 -7.54
N LEU A 98 20.87 -19.84 -6.70
CA LEU A 98 22.27 -20.05 -7.03
C LEU A 98 22.79 -21.22 -6.20
N PHE A 99 22.62 -22.44 -6.71
CA PHE A 99 22.86 -23.68 -5.95
C PHE A 99 21.96 -23.71 -4.71
N ASP A 100 22.47 -24.03 -3.51
CA ASP A 100 21.67 -23.98 -2.27
C ASP A 100 21.59 -22.57 -1.65
N MET A 101 22.01 -21.54 -2.38
CA MET A 101 21.92 -20.15 -1.96
C MET A 101 20.86 -19.42 -2.80
N VAL A 102 20.11 -18.54 -2.17
CA VAL A 102 19.15 -17.66 -2.81
C VAL A 102 19.65 -16.24 -2.66
N LEU A 103 19.72 -15.53 -3.76
CA LEU A 103 20.04 -14.10 -3.78
C LEU A 103 18.73 -13.32 -3.82
N PHE A 104 18.44 -12.56 -2.77
CA PHE A 104 17.29 -11.68 -2.70
C PHE A 104 17.73 -10.23 -2.93
N PHE A 105 17.17 -9.60 -3.95
CA PHE A 105 17.36 -8.20 -4.26
C PHE A 105 16.04 -7.46 -4.08
N GLY A 106 16.13 -6.29 -3.47
CA GLY A 106 15.03 -5.34 -3.38
C GLY A 106 15.55 -3.91 -3.33
N GLY A 107 14.87 -3.00 -4.00
CA GLY A 107 15.23 -1.59 -3.98
C GLY A 107 14.08 -0.70 -4.43
N ALA A 108 14.24 0.59 -4.19
CA ALA A 108 13.31 1.63 -4.59
C ALA A 108 14.05 2.81 -5.20
N TYR A 109 13.40 3.47 -6.16
CA TYR A 109 13.97 4.55 -6.95
C TYR A 109 12.95 5.65 -7.11
N ALA A 110 13.41 6.89 -7.24
CA ALA A 110 12.54 8.04 -7.32
C ALA A 110 12.74 8.84 -8.60
N SER A 111 11.64 9.35 -9.16
CA SER A 111 11.64 10.47 -10.10
C SER A 111 11.35 11.77 -9.35
N THR A 112 12.17 12.79 -9.55
CA THR A 112 12.04 14.09 -8.88
C THR A 112 11.85 15.22 -9.89
N GLY A 113 11.37 16.37 -9.38
CA GLY A 113 11.20 17.57 -10.16
C GLY A 113 10.48 18.66 -9.38
N THR A 114 9.95 19.64 -10.12
CA THR A 114 9.25 20.81 -9.56
C THR A 114 7.84 20.96 -10.13
N VAL A 115 6.93 21.46 -9.30
CA VAL A 115 5.60 21.93 -9.70
C VAL A 115 5.50 23.41 -9.36
N GLU A 116 5.17 24.23 -10.36
CA GLU A 116 4.87 25.66 -10.22
C GLU A 116 3.37 25.86 -10.47
N PHE A 117 2.63 26.21 -9.42
CA PHE A 117 1.20 26.51 -9.48
C PHE A 117 0.97 27.88 -10.13
N ARG A 118 -0.09 27.99 -10.94
CA ARG A 118 -0.45 29.21 -11.67
C ARG A 118 -1.95 29.44 -11.53
N GLU A 119 -2.37 30.69 -11.38
CA GLU A 119 -3.78 31.01 -11.10
C GLU A 119 -4.69 30.82 -12.32
N ASP A 120 -4.17 31.06 -13.53
CA ASP A 120 -4.97 31.07 -14.78
C ASP A 120 -4.63 29.93 -15.75
N ALA A 121 -3.76 29.00 -15.34
CA ALA A 121 -3.27 27.93 -16.22
C ALA A 121 -2.91 26.66 -15.42
N PRO A 122 -2.86 25.48 -16.08
CA PRO A 122 -2.34 24.27 -15.46
C PRO A 122 -0.95 24.49 -14.86
N PRO A 123 -0.61 23.86 -13.72
CA PRO A 123 0.75 23.94 -13.18
C PRO A 123 1.83 23.58 -14.20
N LYS A 124 2.96 24.27 -14.13
CA LYS A 124 4.14 23.92 -14.91
C LYS A 124 4.94 22.86 -14.16
N VAL A 125 5.17 21.72 -14.80
CA VAL A 125 5.93 20.60 -14.22
C VAL A 125 7.26 20.46 -14.95
N ASN A 126 8.36 20.55 -14.19
CA ASN A 126 9.71 20.26 -14.71
C ASN A 126 10.25 19.01 -14.03
N TYR A 127 10.93 18.16 -14.79
CA TYR A 127 11.53 16.91 -14.30
C TYR A 127 13.04 17.10 -14.22
N ASP A 128 13.67 16.50 -13.21
CA ASP A 128 15.12 16.57 -13.08
C ASP A 128 15.79 15.62 -14.10
N ASP A 129 16.77 16.12 -14.86
CA ASP A 129 17.41 15.37 -15.96
C ASP A 129 18.48 14.37 -15.47
N ARG A 130 18.89 14.46 -14.19
CA ARG A 130 20.04 13.73 -13.65
C ARG A 130 19.68 12.54 -12.78
N VAL A 131 18.41 12.19 -12.68
CA VAL A 131 17.90 11.14 -11.77
C VAL A 131 18.59 9.79 -11.96
N ILE A 132 18.91 9.40 -13.21
CA ILE A 132 19.62 8.14 -13.51
C ILE A 132 21.11 8.19 -13.10
N ARG A 133 21.73 9.37 -13.08
CA ARG A 133 23.16 9.54 -12.74
C ARG A 133 23.41 9.88 -11.27
N GLU A 134 22.45 10.52 -10.61
CA GLU A 134 22.59 11.01 -9.22
C GLU A 134 22.14 9.98 -8.17
N GLY A 135 21.63 8.81 -8.57
CA GLY A 135 21.37 7.71 -7.64
C GLY A 135 20.26 8.00 -6.63
N CYS A 136 19.13 8.59 -7.08
CA CYS A 136 17.95 8.85 -6.23
C CYS A 136 17.20 7.55 -5.87
N GLY A 137 17.89 6.59 -5.25
CA GLY A 137 17.34 5.29 -4.90
C GLY A 137 18.12 4.59 -3.78
N VAL A 138 17.53 3.53 -3.27
CA VAL A 138 18.06 2.68 -2.20
C VAL A 138 17.89 1.23 -2.61
N SER A 139 18.88 0.39 -2.32
CA SER A 139 18.79 -1.03 -2.70
C SER A 139 19.62 -1.91 -1.78
N SER A 140 19.22 -3.18 -1.68
CA SER A 140 19.97 -4.20 -0.95
C SER A 140 19.98 -5.51 -1.73
N CYS A 141 21.04 -6.29 -1.54
CA CYS A 141 21.17 -7.65 -2.05
C CYS A 141 21.61 -8.55 -0.90
N VAL A 142 20.80 -9.57 -0.60
CA VAL A 142 20.95 -10.43 0.57
C VAL A 142 21.09 -11.88 0.11
N PRO A 143 22.29 -12.49 0.24
CA PRO A 143 22.46 -13.92 0.07
C PRO A 143 21.99 -14.69 1.31
N LEU A 144 21.18 -15.73 1.13
CA LEU A 144 20.78 -16.68 2.18
C LEU A 144 20.83 -18.11 1.67
N PHE A 145 21.18 -19.07 2.52
CA PHE A 145 21.00 -20.47 2.18
C PHE A 145 19.51 -20.86 2.20
N VAL A 146 19.10 -21.83 1.36
CA VAL A 146 17.70 -22.25 1.25
C VAL A 146 17.14 -22.70 2.61
N ASN A 147 17.94 -23.38 3.44
CA ASN A 147 17.52 -23.75 4.79
C ASN A 147 17.27 -22.53 5.70
N GLN A 148 18.04 -21.46 5.56
CA GLN A 148 17.83 -20.21 6.31
C GLN A 148 16.58 -19.46 5.84
N VAL A 149 16.19 -19.57 4.57
CA VAL A 149 14.95 -18.94 4.06
C VAL A 149 13.74 -19.40 4.86
N VAL A 150 13.69 -20.68 5.25
CA VAL A 150 12.61 -21.26 6.06
C VAL A 150 12.56 -20.65 7.47
N GLU A 151 13.71 -20.32 8.05
CA GLU A 151 13.82 -19.71 9.38
C GLU A 151 13.51 -18.21 9.36
N VAL A 152 13.78 -17.54 8.23
CA VAL A 152 13.68 -16.08 8.05
C VAL A 152 12.29 -15.66 7.55
N ASP A 153 11.61 -16.48 6.75
CA ASP A 153 10.35 -16.12 6.10
C ASP A 153 9.12 -16.62 6.86
N GLN A 154 8.27 -15.67 7.25
CA GLN A 154 7.06 -15.89 8.06
C GLN A 154 6.04 -16.79 7.36
N THR A 155 6.15 -16.92 6.04
CA THR A 155 5.33 -17.82 5.22
C THR A 155 5.52 -19.28 5.64
N PHE A 156 6.68 -19.62 6.21
CA PHE A 156 7.02 -20.97 6.66
C PHE A 156 6.93 -21.17 8.17
N PHE A 157 6.58 -20.14 8.96
CA PHE A 157 6.48 -20.27 10.41
C PHE A 157 5.37 -21.25 10.82
N THR A 158 5.72 -22.25 11.62
CA THR A 158 4.76 -23.21 12.20
C THR A 158 4.67 -23.06 13.72
N GLU A 159 3.67 -23.68 14.34
CA GLU A 159 3.46 -23.62 15.80
C GLU A 159 4.54 -24.35 16.60
N GLU A 160 5.26 -25.29 15.98
CA GLU A 160 6.33 -26.09 16.62
C GLU A 160 7.73 -25.76 16.07
N GLY A 161 7.88 -24.73 15.22
CA GLY A 161 9.17 -24.37 14.62
C GLY A 161 9.69 -25.35 13.55
N GLY A 162 8.87 -26.28 13.06
CA GLY A 162 9.20 -27.22 11.98
C GLY A 162 8.67 -26.81 10.59
N LEU A 163 9.12 -27.45 9.52
CA LEU A 163 8.57 -27.30 8.18
C LEU A 163 7.16 -27.91 8.09
N SER A 164 6.18 -27.17 7.54
CA SER A 164 4.81 -27.67 7.37
C SER A 164 4.72 -28.84 6.38
N ARG A 165 5.73 -29.01 5.50
CA ARG A 165 5.98 -30.13 4.58
C ARG A 165 7.42 -30.03 4.06
N PRO A 166 8.09 -31.14 3.70
CA PRO A 166 9.29 -31.08 2.87
C PRO A 166 8.91 -30.46 1.51
N MET A 167 9.44 -29.28 1.22
CA MET A 167 9.24 -28.54 -0.02
C MET A 167 10.51 -28.62 -0.86
N ALA A 168 10.37 -28.58 -2.19
CA ALA A 168 11.54 -28.47 -3.07
C ALA A 168 12.13 -27.05 -2.97
N ASP A 169 13.44 -26.89 -3.19
CA ASP A 169 14.13 -25.59 -3.06
C ASP A 169 13.52 -24.51 -3.98
N GLU A 170 13.17 -24.86 -5.21
CA GLU A 170 12.46 -23.97 -6.13
C GLU A 170 11.09 -23.52 -5.58
N GLU A 171 10.41 -24.39 -4.84
CA GLU A 171 9.13 -24.10 -4.21
C GLU A 171 9.32 -23.16 -3.01
N VAL A 172 10.40 -23.32 -2.23
CA VAL A 172 10.78 -22.40 -1.15
C VAL A 172 11.09 -21.01 -1.71
N VAL A 173 11.88 -20.94 -2.78
CA VAL A 173 12.24 -19.66 -3.43
C VAL A 173 11.02 -18.96 -4.02
N ASN A 174 10.19 -19.67 -4.80
CA ASN A 174 9.03 -19.09 -5.47
C ASN A 174 7.96 -18.61 -4.50
N ASN A 175 7.88 -19.20 -3.30
CA ASN A 175 6.94 -18.79 -2.26
C ASN A 175 7.53 -17.75 -1.28
N SER A 176 8.84 -17.52 -1.31
CA SER A 176 9.47 -16.58 -0.41
C SER A 176 9.07 -15.14 -0.72
N ARG A 177 8.83 -14.36 0.34
CA ARG A 177 8.48 -12.95 0.31
C ARG A 177 9.62 -12.05 0.77
N ILE A 178 10.84 -12.57 0.94
CA ILE A 178 11.98 -11.80 1.45
C ILE A 178 12.29 -10.62 0.53
N SER A 179 12.46 -10.83 -0.78
CA SER A 179 12.70 -9.75 -1.74
C SER A 179 11.59 -8.71 -1.74
N ASN A 180 10.34 -9.17 -1.58
CA ASN A 180 9.16 -8.31 -1.61
C ASN A 180 9.13 -7.40 -0.38
N TRP A 181 9.47 -7.93 0.80
CA TRP A 181 9.59 -7.15 2.02
C TRP A 181 10.77 -6.18 1.98
N ILE A 182 11.91 -6.56 1.41
CA ILE A 182 13.06 -5.65 1.22
C ILE A 182 12.65 -4.48 0.31
N MET A 183 12.02 -4.76 -0.84
CA MET A 183 11.53 -3.72 -1.75
C MET A 183 10.46 -2.84 -1.09
N THR A 184 9.50 -3.44 -0.40
CA THR A 184 8.43 -2.71 0.30
C THR A 184 8.99 -1.79 1.39
N PHE A 185 9.98 -2.26 2.15
CA PHE A 185 10.69 -1.43 3.12
C PHE A 185 11.46 -0.31 2.41
N ALA A 186 12.17 -0.61 1.32
CA ALA A 186 12.92 0.36 0.53
C ALA A 186 12.02 1.51 0.02
N GLU A 187 10.82 1.20 -0.48
CA GLU A 187 9.87 2.21 -0.98
C GLU A 187 9.40 3.16 0.13
N PHE A 188 9.00 2.62 1.29
CA PHE A 188 8.59 3.45 2.42
C PHE A 188 9.77 4.21 3.04
N TYR A 189 10.95 3.60 3.10
CA TYR A 189 12.14 4.21 3.66
C TYR A 189 12.64 5.37 2.79
N LEU A 190 12.70 5.18 1.46
CA LEU A 190 13.03 6.25 0.52
C LEU A 190 12.02 7.40 0.59
N SER A 191 10.73 7.07 0.65
CA SER A 191 9.67 8.07 0.83
C SER A 191 9.82 8.83 2.16
N TYR A 192 10.18 8.14 3.24
CA TYR A 192 10.52 8.76 4.53
C TYR A 192 11.73 9.70 4.41
N LEU A 193 12.80 9.31 3.70
CA LEU A 193 13.95 10.19 3.48
C LEU A 193 13.55 11.48 2.74
N PHE A 194 12.68 11.39 1.73
CA PHE A 194 12.10 12.58 1.06
C PHE A 194 11.14 13.37 1.95
N ALA A 195 10.43 12.72 2.88
CA ALA A 195 9.54 13.39 3.83
C ALA A 195 10.29 14.06 5.00
N SER A 196 11.47 13.56 5.35
CA SER A 196 12.28 14.06 6.45
C SER A 196 12.79 15.49 6.23
N ASN A 197 13.29 16.09 7.30
CA ASN A 197 13.96 17.40 7.28
C ASN A 197 15.24 17.45 6.44
N ARG A 198 15.74 16.32 5.92
CA ARG A 198 16.86 16.30 4.96
C ARG A 198 16.45 16.86 3.59
N ASN A 199 15.16 16.84 3.27
CA ASN A 199 14.59 17.32 2.00
C ASN A 199 13.36 18.22 2.28
N PRO A 200 13.55 19.41 2.91
CA PRO A 200 12.44 20.26 3.34
C PRO A 200 11.59 20.81 2.18
N GLU A 201 12.18 20.91 0.98
CA GLU A 201 11.58 21.44 -0.24
C GLU A 201 10.67 20.44 -0.98
N THR A 202 10.83 19.14 -0.72
CA THR A 202 9.93 18.11 -1.25
C THR A 202 8.61 18.17 -0.51
N LYS A 203 7.57 18.67 -1.19
CA LYS A 203 6.22 18.83 -0.61
C LYS A 203 5.20 17.86 -1.16
N ILE A 204 5.47 17.18 -2.27
CA ILE A 204 4.57 16.18 -2.87
C ILE A 204 5.32 14.85 -2.98
N ILE A 205 4.76 13.80 -2.40
CA ILE A 205 5.31 12.43 -2.45
C ILE A 205 4.25 11.54 -3.09
N LEU A 206 4.60 10.93 -4.21
CA LEU A 206 3.75 9.98 -4.94
C LEU A 206 4.33 8.57 -4.79
N MET A 207 3.50 7.57 -4.52
CA MET A 207 3.91 6.16 -4.45
C MET A 207 3.02 5.30 -5.36
N ASP A 208 3.60 4.31 -6.06
CA ASP A 208 2.85 3.37 -6.92
C ASP A 208 2.15 2.24 -6.12
N ARG A 209 1.42 2.62 -5.07
CA ARG A 209 0.68 1.71 -4.18
C ARG A 209 -0.47 2.44 -3.50
N SER A 210 -1.42 1.69 -2.94
CA SER A 210 -2.47 2.22 -2.06
C SER A 210 -1.98 2.22 -0.61
N LEU A 211 -1.82 3.41 -0.01
CA LEU A 211 -1.31 3.59 1.34
C LEU A 211 -2.20 2.92 2.39
N SER A 212 -3.53 3.02 2.21
CA SER A 212 -4.48 2.43 3.16
C SER A 212 -4.53 0.90 3.07
N ASN A 213 -4.39 0.34 1.85
CA ASN A 213 -4.32 -1.11 1.66
C ASN A 213 -3.01 -1.67 2.20
N SER A 214 -1.87 -1.01 1.92
CA SER A 214 -0.57 -1.39 2.47
C SER A 214 -0.60 -1.39 3.99
N LEU A 215 -1.13 -0.34 4.63
CA LEU A 215 -1.25 -0.29 6.08
C LEU A 215 -2.08 -1.47 6.63
N SER A 216 -3.22 -1.76 5.99
CA SER A 216 -4.10 -2.86 6.41
C SER A 216 -3.42 -4.23 6.28
N SER A 217 -2.65 -4.44 5.20
CA SER A 217 -1.88 -5.67 4.98
C SER A 217 -0.76 -5.83 6.01
N ILE A 218 0.06 -4.81 6.20
CA ILE A 218 1.20 -4.87 7.13
C ILE A 218 0.71 -5.03 8.57
N LEU A 219 -0.41 -4.39 8.93
CA LEU A 219 -1.08 -4.66 10.21
C LEU A 219 -1.50 -6.12 10.30
N TYR A 220 -2.09 -6.72 9.27
CA TYR A 220 -2.43 -8.14 9.32
C TYR A 220 -1.20 -9.04 9.55
N ASP A 221 -0.11 -8.81 8.82
CA ASP A 221 1.11 -9.63 8.89
C ASP A 221 1.75 -9.58 10.29
N THR A 222 1.76 -8.41 10.90
CA THR A 222 2.32 -8.22 12.24
C THR A 222 1.37 -8.66 13.38
N SER A 223 0.12 -9.06 13.09
CA SER A 223 -0.94 -9.26 14.11
C SER A 223 -0.79 -10.50 14.98
N LYS A 224 -0.05 -11.50 14.51
CA LYS A 224 0.05 -12.81 15.16
C LYS A 224 1.08 -12.77 16.29
N ARG A 225 0.67 -12.27 17.46
CA ARG A 225 1.54 -12.12 18.65
C ARG A 225 2.34 -13.36 19.03
N LYS A 226 1.81 -14.57 18.78
CA LYS A 226 2.50 -15.83 19.06
C LYS A 226 3.85 -15.97 18.34
N TYR A 227 4.03 -15.32 17.17
CA TYR A 227 5.27 -15.36 16.41
C TYR A 227 6.24 -14.23 16.75
N TRP A 228 5.87 -13.27 17.59
CA TRP A 228 6.74 -12.11 17.87
C TRP A 228 8.06 -12.51 18.52
N LYS A 229 8.10 -13.61 19.27
CA LYS A 229 9.33 -14.13 19.87
C LYS A 229 10.38 -14.57 18.84
N MET A 230 9.98 -14.76 17.59
CA MET A 230 10.88 -15.09 16.48
C MET A 230 11.53 -13.84 15.86
N CYS A 231 11.08 -12.64 16.23
CA CYS A 231 11.65 -11.39 15.74
C CYS A 231 13.10 -11.24 16.22
N ALA A 232 14.03 -11.06 15.29
CA ALA A 232 15.43 -10.80 15.58
C ALA A 232 15.65 -9.43 16.25
N ILE A 233 14.74 -8.47 16.05
CA ILE A 233 14.85 -7.13 16.67
C ILE A 233 14.56 -7.12 18.17
N LEU A 234 13.96 -8.18 18.72
CA LEU A 234 13.72 -8.27 20.16
C LEU A 234 15.03 -8.50 20.91
N GLY A 235 15.26 -7.70 21.96
CA GLY A 235 16.50 -7.66 22.71
C GLY A 235 17.57 -6.74 22.11
N LEU A 236 17.39 -6.28 20.86
CA LEU A 236 18.33 -5.34 20.25
C LEU A 236 18.37 -4.04 21.05
N LYS A 237 19.57 -3.62 21.44
CA LYS A 237 19.77 -2.44 22.29
C LYS A 237 19.81 -1.18 21.44
N VAL A 238 18.85 -0.28 21.68
CA VAL A 238 18.82 1.06 21.12
C VAL A 238 19.05 2.05 22.25
N ASP A 239 20.12 2.84 22.16
CA ASP A 239 20.57 3.74 23.24
C ASP A 239 20.71 3.01 24.58
N GLY A 240 21.30 1.80 24.55
CA GLY A 240 21.53 0.96 25.72
C GLY A 240 20.28 0.26 26.28
N THR A 241 19.08 0.54 25.75
CA THR A 241 17.83 -0.10 26.21
C THR A 241 17.37 -1.15 25.19
N PRO A 242 17.10 -2.40 25.60
CA PRO A 242 16.61 -3.43 24.70
C PRO A 242 15.15 -3.15 24.27
N ILE A 243 14.85 -3.43 23.00
CA ILE A 243 13.47 -3.45 22.46
C ILE A 243 12.77 -4.73 22.94
N ASP A 244 11.57 -4.59 23.52
CA ASP A 244 10.75 -5.74 23.92
C ASP A 244 9.39 -5.83 23.20
N GLU A 245 8.62 -6.88 23.52
CA GLU A 245 7.28 -7.09 22.94
C GLU A 245 6.31 -5.93 23.21
N GLU A 246 6.44 -5.23 24.33
CA GLU A 246 5.53 -4.13 24.66
C GLU A 246 5.93 -2.87 23.89
N ASP A 247 7.21 -2.62 23.62
CA ASP A 247 7.63 -1.60 22.64
C ASP A 247 6.97 -1.84 21.27
N LEU A 248 7.00 -3.09 20.76
CA LEU A 248 6.31 -3.45 19.50
C LEU A 248 4.79 -3.27 19.60
N LEU A 249 4.17 -3.67 20.72
CA LEU A 249 2.74 -3.52 20.94
C LEU A 249 2.32 -2.04 20.91
N LEU A 250 3.07 -1.19 21.60
CA LEU A 250 2.79 0.24 21.67
C LEU A 250 2.98 0.90 20.30
N ALA A 251 4.06 0.58 19.60
CA ALA A 251 4.37 1.14 18.29
C ALA A 251 3.39 0.70 17.19
N ARG A 252 2.79 -0.49 17.30
CA ARG A 252 1.90 -1.09 16.29
C ARG A 252 0.75 -0.20 15.80
N HIS A 253 0.22 0.70 16.62
CA HIS A 253 -0.85 1.64 16.24
C HIS A 253 -0.46 3.10 16.50
N ARG A 254 0.83 3.43 16.32
CA ARG A 254 1.43 4.73 16.63
C ARG A 254 1.12 5.80 15.57
N ILE A 255 -0.15 6.04 15.32
CA ILE A 255 -0.63 7.15 14.50
C ILE A 255 -1.35 8.12 15.43
N VAL A 256 -0.68 9.21 15.78
CA VAL A 256 -1.17 10.13 16.82
C VAL A 256 -1.48 11.49 16.20
N SER A 257 -2.75 11.90 16.28
CA SER A 257 -3.20 13.25 15.93
C SER A 257 -4.36 13.62 16.84
N THR A 258 -4.19 14.65 17.66
CA THR A 258 -5.26 15.15 18.55
C THR A 258 -6.42 15.72 17.76
N GLU A 259 -6.13 16.44 16.67
CA GLU A 259 -7.14 17.08 15.83
C GLU A 259 -8.01 16.04 15.10
N LEU A 260 -7.39 14.97 14.59
CA LEU A 260 -8.12 13.88 13.91
C LEU A 260 -8.74 12.86 14.87
N GLY A 261 -8.46 12.97 16.17
CA GLY A 261 -8.87 11.98 17.16
C GLY A 261 -8.19 10.61 16.98
N LEU A 262 -6.91 10.60 16.56
CA LEU A 262 -6.15 9.39 16.27
C LEU A 262 -5.12 9.05 17.38
N PRO A 263 -4.99 7.76 17.75
CA PRO A 263 -5.89 6.67 17.38
C PRO A 263 -7.28 6.87 18.02
N PRO A 264 -8.35 6.34 17.42
CA PRO A 264 -9.71 6.55 17.92
C PRO A 264 -9.90 5.81 19.26
N PRO A 265 -10.56 6.42 20.27
CA PRO A 265 -10.72 5.82 21.59
C PRO A 265 -11.84 4.76 21.59
N ARG A 266 -11.77 3.77 20.71
CA ARG A 266 -12.80 2.74 20.49
C ARG A 266 -12.20 1.37 20.13
N GLY A 267 -12.98 0.30 20.32
CA GLY A 267 -12.62 -1.05 19.87
C GLY A 267 -11.20 -1.49 20.30
N ASP A 268 -10.43 -2.03 19.36
CA ASP A 268 -9.05 -2.48 19.61
C ASP A 268 -8.05 -1.30 19.79
N TYR A 269 -8.42 -0.09 19.36
CA TYR A 269 -7.61 1.13 19.44
C TYR A 269 -7.67 1.82 20.81
N LEU A 270 -8.70 1.55 21.61
CA LEU A 270 -8.91 2.16 22.94
C LEU A 270 -7.69 2.00 23.85
N ARG A 271 -7.08 0.82 23.88
CA ARG A 271 -5.88 0.56 24.72
C ARG A 271 -4.68 1.44 24.31
N HIS A 272 -4.52 1.73 23.02
CA HIS A 272 -3.44 2.58 22.52
C HIS A 272 -3.74 4.05 22.83
N SER A 273 -5.00 4.46 22.68
CA SER A 273 -5.47 5.81 23.02
C SER A 273 -5.21 6.15 24.49
N ILE A 274 -5.43 5.20 25.40
CA ILE A 274 -5.12 5.34 26.83
C ILE A 274 -3.63 5.59 27.04
N VAL A 275 -2.76 4.75 26.46
CA VAL A 275 -1.32 4.87 26.65
C VAL A 275 -0.79 6.20 26.09
N PHE A 276 -1.20 6.57 24.87
CA PHE A 276 -0.73 7.82 24.26
C PHE A 276 -1.31 9.07 24.92
N LEU A 277 -2.47 8.97 25.58
CA LEU A 277 -2.97 10.03 26.46
C LEU A 277 -2.09 10.17 27.70
N LEU A 278 -1.70 9.06 28.34
CA LEU A 278 -0.84 9.10 29.53
C LEU A 278 0.58 9.56 29.20
N GLU A 279 1.09 9.24 28.01
CA GLU A 279 2.40 9.69 27.52
C GLU A 279 2.46 11.21 27.32
N ARG A 280 1.41 11.82 26.77
CA ARG A 280 1.34 13.28 26.55
C ARG A 280 0.95 14.08 27.80
N SER A 281 0.59 13.40 28.88
CA SER A 281 0.11 14.04 30.10
C SER A 281 1.27 14.24 31.08
N ASP A 282 1.52 15.48 31.49
CA ASP A 282 2.55 15.81 32.49
C ASP A 282 2.20 15.31 33.90
N LYS A 283 0.93 14.94 34.14
CA LYS A 283 0.42 14.53 35.45
C LYS A 283 -0.22 13.14 35.38
N PRO A 284 -0.04 12.30 36.42
CA PRO A 284 -0.77 11.04 36.53
C PRO A 284 -2.29 11.27 36.54
N LEU A 285 -3.03 10.42 35.83
CA LEU A 285 -4.48 10.54 35.66
C LEU A 285 -5.24 9.40 36.34
N THR A 286 -6.43 9.69 36.87
CA THR A 286 -7.36 8.65 37.31
C THR A 286 -8.12 8.04 36.12
N PRO A 287 -8.69 6.82 36.25
CA PRO A 287 -9.52 6.24 35.18
C PRO A 287 -10.70 7.13 34.77
N SER A 288 -11.29 7.86 35.71
CA SER A 288 -12.37 8.82 35.42
C SER A 288 -11.89 9.99 34.56
N GLN A 289 -10.71 10.54 34.84
CA GLN A 289 -10.10 11.59 34.03
C GLN A 289 -9.77 11.09 32.62
N VAL A 290 -9.21 9.89 32.50
CA VAL A 290 -8.94 9.24 31.20
C VAL A 290 -10.24 9.09 30.40
N CYS A 291 -11.30 8.57 31.01
CA CYS A 291 -12.60 8.44 30.35
C CYS A 291 -13.18 9.79 29.92
N GLY A 292 -13.08 10.81 30.78
CA GLY A 292 -13.55 12.16 30.47
C GLY A 292 -12.84 12.77 29.27
N ILE A 293 -11.51 12.67 29.21
CA ILE A 293 -10.70 13.22 28.10
C ILE A 293 -10.95 12.43 26.80
N LEU A 294 -11.04 11.10 26.87
CA LEU A 294 -11.27 10.26 25.69
C LEU A 294 -12.74 10.18 25.26
N GLY A 295 -13.66 10.86 25.95
CA GLY A 295 -15.09 10.79 25.67
C GLY A 295 -15.71 9.39 25.85
N VAL A 296 -15.10 8.54 26.68
CA VAL A 296 -15.55 7.17 26.92
C VAL A 296 -16.63 7.16 27.99
N LYS A 297 -17.81 6.60 27.67
CA LYS A 297 -19.00 6.58 28.52
C LYS A 297 -19.60 5.17 28.62
N GLY A 298 -20.50 4.99 29.59
CA GLY A 298 -21.27 3.76 29.78
C GLY A 298 -20.40 2.53 30.08
N GLU A 299 -20.79 1.38 29.57
CA GLU A 299 -20.10 0.10 29.82
C GLU A 299 -18.65 0.06 29.31
N ARG A 300 -18.27 0.97 28.39
CA ARG A 300 -16.90 1.11 27.88
C ARG A 300 -15.91 1.59 28.94
N VAL A 301 -16.37 2.25 30.00
CA VAL A 301 -15.53 2.67 31.15
C VAL A 301 -14.85 1.46 31.79
N LYS A 302 -15.56 0.34 31.93
CA LYS A 302 -15.00 -0.91 32.47
C LYS A 302 -13.85 -1.46 31.61
N LYS A 303 -13.88 -1.23 30.29
CA LYS A 303 -12.76 -1.61 29.40
C LYS A 303 -11.51 -0.79 29.70
N VAL A 304 -11.66 0.51 29.98
CA VAL A 304 -10.53 1.42 30.30
C VAL A 304 -9.83 0.92 31.57
N GLU A 305 -10.57 0.69 32.64
CA GLU A 305 -10.03 0.17 33.91
C GLU A 305 -9.31 -1.17 33.72
N ARG A 306 -9.91 -2.08 32.95
CA ARG A 306 -9.30 -3.38 32.64
C ARG A 306 -7.98 -3.24 31.88
N TYR A 307 -7.90 -2.36 30.88
CA TYR A 307 -6.67 -2.15 30.13
C TYR A 307 -5.58 -1.49 30.98
N MET A 308 -5.94 -0.51 31.81
CA MET A 308 -5.00 0.16 32.71
C MET A 308 -4.42 -0.85 33.73
N LYS A 309 -5.25 -1.71 34.32
CA LYS A 309 -4.80 -2.79 35.20
C LYS A 309 -3.89 -3.77 34.48
N ALA A 310 -4.27 -4.22 33.27
CA ALA A 310 -3.45 -5.14 32.48
C ALA A 310 -2.08 -4.56 32.13
N PHE A 311 -2.00 -3.28 31.77
CA PHE A 311 -0.72 -2.61 31.51
C PHE A 311 0.10 -2.39 32.77
N THR A 312 -0.54 -2.21 33.93
CA THR A 312 0.17 -2.14 35.22
C THR A 312 0.81 -3.48 35.57
N THR A 313 0.11 -4.60 35.37
CA THR A 313 0.68 -5.95 35.54
C THR A 313 1.89 -6.21 34.64
N LYS A 314 1.91 -5.60 33.45
CA LYS A 314 3.02 -5.70 32.48
C LYS A 314 4.15 -4.69 32.71
N GLY A 315 4.02 -3.84 33.72
CA GLY A 315 4.99 -2.77 34.00
C GLY A 315 5.01 -1.64 32.97
N VAL A 316 4.01 -1.56 32.06
CA VAL A 316 3.87 -0.47 31.09
C VAL A 316 3.36 0.79 31.79
N LEU A 317 2.43 0.64 32.73
CA LEU A 317 1.92 1.73 33.55
C LEU A 317 2.37 1.59 35.01
N VAL A 318 2.52 2.72 35.68
CA VAL A 318 2.76 2.81 37.12
C VAL A 318 1.54 3.43 37.78
N GLU A 319 0.98 2.73 38.76
CA GLU A 319 -0.16 3.16 39.58
C GLU A 319 0.33 3.63 40.95
N LYS A 320 -0.10 4.84 41.35
CA LYS A 320 0.16 5.42 42.68
C LYS A 320 -1.08 6.20 43.14
N GLY A 321 -1.72 5.74 44.21
CA GLY A 321 -2.85 6.44 44.83
C GLY A 321 -4.06 6.59 43.90
N GLY A 322 -4.37 5.56 43.10
CA GLY A 322 -5.47 5.54 42.14
C GLY A 322 -5.19 6.32 40.84
N LYS A 323 -3.97 6.84 40.67
CA LYS A 323 -3.54 7.57 39.48
C LYS A 323 -2.49 6.78 38.72
N TYR A 324 -2.55 6.87 37.40
CA TYR A 324 -1.73 6.11 36.48
C TYR A 324 -0.83 7.04 35.68
N SER A 325 0.38 6.58 35.40
CA SER A 325 1.36 7.25 34.53
C SER A 325 2.11 6.21 33.71
N LEU A 326 2.71 6.62 32.60
CA LEU A 326 3.57 5.75 31.81
C LEU A 326 4.88 5.46 32.57
N ALA A 327 5.31 4.20 32.60
CA ALA A 327 6.60 3.85 33.20
C ALA A 327 7.75 4.51 32.43
N GLU A 328 8.81 4.92 33.13
CA GLU A 328 9.89 5.75 32.59
C GLU A 328 10.49 5.17 31.30
N ARG A 329 10.74 3.85 31.29
CA ARG A 329 11.31 3.14 30.13
C ARG A 329 10.48 3.26 28.85
N TYR A 330 9.15 3.42 28.95
CA TYR A 330 8.28 3.45 27.77
C TYR A 330 8.00 4.88 27.28
N LYS A 331 8.38 5.92 28.03
CA LYS A 331 8.27 7.32 27.56
C LYS A 331 9.10 7.59 26.31
N THR A 332 10.23 6.92 26.17
CA THR A 332 11.12 7.00 25.00
C THR A 332 10.93 5.82 24.04
N SER A 333 9.84 5.03 24.17
CA SER A 333 9.62 3.86 23.33
C SER A 333 9.57 4.22 21.85
N TRP A 334 8.81 5.26 21.49
CA TRP A 334 8.69 5.67 20.08
C TRP A 334 10.00 6.21 19.51
N SER A 335 10.77 7.02 20.26
CA SER A 335 12.06 7.52 19.78
C SER A 335 13.06 6.38 19.54
N ARG A 336 13.08 5.36 20.41
CA ARG A 336 13.90 4.16 20.21
C ARG A 336 13.46 3.37 18.99
N VAL A 337 12.14 3.19 18.79
CA VAL A 337 11.62 2.49 17.60
C VAL A 337 11.96 3.24 16.31
N LYS A 338 11.90 4.57 16.29
CA LYS A 338 12.34 5.37 15.13
C LYS A 338 13.83 5.15 14.84
N LYS A 339 14.67 5.18 15.88
CA LYS A 339 16.10 4.91 15.74
C LYS A 339 16.39 3.49 15.25
N LEU A 340 15.68 2.48 15.77
CA LEU A 340 15.75 1.10 15.26
C LEU A 340 15.49 1.03 13.75
N VAL A 341 14.43 1.69 13.27
CA VAL A 341 14.08 1.74 11.84
C VAL A 341 15.19 2.40 11.04
N GLU A 342 15.75 3.51 11.53
CA GLU A 342 16.84 4.22 10.86
C GLU A 342 18.13 3.39 10.83
N ASP A 343 18.51 2.77 11.93
CA ASP A 343 19.71 1.92 12.03
C ASP A 343 19.62 0.74 11.06
N VAL A 344 18.47 0.03 11.04
CA VAL A 344 18.26 -1.08 10.09
C VAL A 344 18.18 -0.59 8.64
N GLY A 345 17.50 0.53 8.38
CA GLY A 345 17.37 1.10 7.04
C GLY A 345 18.73 1.58 6.48
N ASN A 346 19.54 2.26 7.29
CA ASN A 346 20.89 2.68 6.91
C ASN A 346 21.77 1.47 6.61
N ARG A 347 21.78 0.46 7.49
CA ARG A 347 22.53 -0.78 7.29
C ARG A 347 22.15 -1.50 6.01
N LEU A 348 20.84 -1.69 5.78
CA LEU A 348 20.36 -2.43 4.62
C LEU A 348 20.62 -1.71 3.31
N PHE A 349 20.47 -0.38 3.29
CA PHE A 349 20.33 0.36 2.04
C PHE A 349 21.42 1.40 1.74
N LEU A 350 22.11 1.93 2.76
CA LEU A 350 23.02 3.07 2.60
C LEU A 350 24.48 2.75 2.91
N GLU A 351 24.74 1.82 3.83
CA GLU A 351 26.11 1.43 4.18
C GLU A 351 26.78 0.63 3.06
N ASP A 352 28.04 0.92 2.75
CA ASP A 352 28.84 0.07 1.87
C ASP A 352 29.19 -1.26 2.55
N ALA A 353 29.48 -2.29 1.75
CA ALA A 353 30.03 -3.53 2.30
C ALA A 353 31.42 -3.22 2.91
N GLY A 354 31.51 -3.23 4.24
CA GLY A 354 32.79 -3.19 4.95
C GLY A 354 33.70 -4.37 4.57
N GLY A 355 34.97 -4.30 4.97
CA GLY A 355 36.04 -5.19 4.52
C GLY A 355 35.78 -6.70 4.67
N GLU A 356 35.03 -7.13 5.69
CA GLU A 356 34.41 -8.46 5.73
C GLU A 356 32.91 -8.27 5.42
N ALA A 357 32.45 -8.84 4.31
CA ALA A 357 31.07 -8.63 3.84
C ALA A 357 30.07 -9.32 4.78
N GLU A 358 29.67 -8.62 5.85
CA GLU A 358 28.60 -9.05 6.74
C GLU A 358 27.27 -9.10 5.97
N ASN A 359 26.48 -10.14 6.22
CA ASN A 359 25.10 -10.17 5.76
C ASN A 359 24.35 -8.98 6.38
N LYS A 360 23.84 -8.08 5.53
CA LYS A 360 23.19 -6.84 5.96
C LYS A 360 21.89 -7.06 6.75
N MET A 361 21.31 -8.25 6.66
CA MET A 361 20.16 -8.67 7.46
C MET A 361 20.56 -9.25 8.83
N CYS A 362 21.84 -9.46 9.12
CA CYS A 362 22.25 -9.92 10.45
C CYS A 362 22.25 -8.77 11.46
N VAL A 363 21.83 -9.06 12.68
CA VAL A 363 21.93 -8.19 13.85
C VAL A 363 22.52 -8.97 15.02
N GLU A 364 23.24 -8.29 15.91
CA GLU A 364 23.81 -8.90 17.10
C GLU A 364 22.94 -8.61 18.32
N VAL A 365 22.48 -9.66 19.00
CA VAL A 365 21.70 -9.56 20.25
C VAL A 365 22.35 -10.42 21.31
N ASP A 366 22.86 -9.80 22.37
CA ASP A 366 23.53 -10.45 23.50
C ASP A 366 24.65 -11.43 23.07
N GLY A 367 25.41 -11.09 22.03
CA GLY A 367 26.51 -11.88 21.49
C GLY A 367 26.10 -12.98 20.50
N GLU A 368 24.79 -13.11 20.20
CA GLU A 368 24.27 -14.01 19.18
C GLU A 368 23.97 -13.25 17.88
N HIS A 369 24.44 -13.77 16.75
CA HIS A 369 24.03 -13.28 15.43
C HIS A 369 22.65 -13.83 15.07
N ARG A 370 21.69 -12.94 14.84
CA ARG A 370 20.33 -13.26 14.39
C ARG A 370 20.07 -12.62 13.05
N ILE A 371 19.29 -13.28 12.19
CA ILE A 371 18.91 -12.74 10.88
C ILE A 371 17.54 -12.09 11.01
N ILE A 372 17.42 -10.84 10.56
CA ILE A 372 16.17 -10.09 10.43
C ILE A 372 15.19 -10.94 9.61
N THR A 373 14.05 -11.27 10.21
CA THR A 373 13.00 -12.05 9.57
C THR A 373 12.10 -11.15 8.70
N THR A 374 11.29 -11.76 7.85
CA THR A 374 10.21 -11.03 7.16
C THR A 374 9.17 -10.46 8.14
N LEU A 375 9.01 -11.01 9.35
CA LEU A 375 8.16 -10.42 10.39
C LEU A 375 8.81 -9.16 10.97
N ASP A 376 10.13 -9.16 11.17
CA ASP A 376 10.89 -7.96 11.54
C ASP A 376 10.77 -6.89 10.45
N LEU A 377 10.96 -7.25 9.17
CA LEU A 377 10.77 -6.33 8.05
C LEU A 377 9.33 -5.79 8.00
N ALA A 378 8.32 -6.60 8.30
CA ALA A 378 6.94 -6.14 8.38
C ALA A 378 6.74 -5.10 9.50
N PHE A 379 7.33 -5.31 10.69
CA PHE A 379 7.30 -4.34 11.78
C PHE A 379 8.03 -3.05 11.42
N ILE A 380 9.26 -3.15 10.92
CA ILE A 380 10.08 -1.99 10.55
C ILE A 380 9.39 -1.21 9.43
N THR A 381 8.81 -1.88 8.44
CA THR A 381 8.02 -1.23 7.38
C THR A 381 6.80 -0.52 7.94
N LEU A 382 6.07 -1.13 8.88
CA LEU A 382 4.92 -0.51 9.55
C LEU A 382 5.33 0.78 10.26
N PHE A 383 6.42 0.73 11.01
CA PHE A 383 6.93 1.88 11.77
C PHE A 383 7.47 2.96 10.83
N THR A 384 8.10 2.58 9.72
CA THR A 384 8.53 3.52 8.66
C THR A 384 7.34 4.24 8.05
N GLN A 385 6.23 3.52 7.79
CA GLN A 385 5.00 4.14 7.31
C GLN A 385 4.47 5.16 8.33
N TYR A 386 4.53 4.88 9.64
CA TYR A 386 4.14 5.84 10.67
C TYR A 386 5.08 7.06 10.75
N MET A 387 6.39 6.85 10.63
CA MET A 387 7.38 7.94 10.54
C MET A 387 7.13 8.83 9.33
N LEU A 388 6.80 8.23 8.17
CA LEU A 388 6.43 8.96 6.96
C LEU A 388 5.17 9.81 7.18
N ILE A 389 4.14 9.25 7.81
CA ILE A 389 2.90 9.98 8.14
C ILE A 389 3.18 11.15 9.10
N GLU A 390 3.96 10.90 10.15
CA GLU A 390 4.38 11.90 11.15
C GLU A 390 5.11 13.08 10.48
N GLU A 391 6.11 12.80 9.63
CA GLU A 391 6.86 13.82 8.91
C GLU A 391 6.00 14.57 7.88
N CYS A 392 5.06 13.89 7.21
CA CYS A 392 4.15 14.53 6.27
C CYS A 392 3.18 15.51 6.96
N TRP A 393 2.61 15.14 8.11
CA TRP A 393 1.77 16.08 8.87
C TRP A 393 2.59 17.24 9.43
N LYS A 394 3.73 16.95 10.07
CA LYS A 394 4.61 17.96 10.68
C LYS A 394 5.10 19.00 9.67
N ASN A 395 5.50 18.57 8.48
CA ASN A 395 6.11 19.42 7.47
C ASN A 395 5.12 19.87 6.37
N ARG A 396 3.83 19.59 6.56
CA ARG A 396 2.73 19.88 5.63
C ARG A 396 3.02 19.39 4.20
N LYS A 397 3.44 18.13 4.06
CA LYS A 397 3.73 17.47 2.78
C LYS A 397 2.52 16.66 2.35
N LEU A 398 2.18 16.70 1.07
CA LEU A 398 1.14 15.90 0.43
C LEU A 398 1.66 14.50 0.09
N LEU A 399 1.14 13.48 0.78
CA LEU A 399 1.45 12.07 0.50
C LEU A 399 0.29 11.41 -0.24
N VAL A 400 0.56 10.83 -1.41
CA VAL A 400 -0.45 10.24 -2.30
C VAL A 400 0.00 8.86 -2.79
N GLY A 401 -0.83 7.86 -2.54
CA GLY A 401 -0.77 6.56 -3.19
C GLY A 401 -1.57 6.56 -4.48
N ILE A 402 -1.03 5.97 -5.55
CA ILE A 402 -1.69 5.82 -6.84
C ILE A 402 -1.62 4.34 -7.24
N THR A 403 -2.72 3.75 -7.67
CA THR A 403 -2.78 2.34 -8.08
C THR A 403 -3.47 2.19 -9.45
N LYS A 404 -2.76 1.56 -10.39
CA LYS A 404 -3.18 1.31 -11.79
C LYS A 404 -4.17 0.13 -11.91
N ASP A 405 -3.85 -0.97 -11.25
CA ASP A 405 -4.62 -2.22 -11.33
C ASP A 405 -5.32 -2.49 -10.01
N THR A 406 -6.58 -2.06 -9.95
CA THR A 406 -7.41 -2.25 -8.77
C THR A 406 -8.58 -3.18 -9.07
N TYR A 407 -8.68 -4.22 -8.26
CA TYR A 407 -9.87 -5.07 -8.16
C TYR A 407 -10.84 -4.57 -7.09
N ALA A 408 -10.62 -3.35 -6.57
CA ALA A 408 -11.45 -2.75 -5.55
C ALA A 408 -12.91 -2.67 -6.00
N ARG A 409 -13.78 -2.88 -5.02
CA ARG A 409 -15.24 -2.82 -5.14
C ARG A 409 -15.80 -1.96 -4.02
N ASP A 410 -14.95 -1.11 -3.46
CA ASP A 410 -15.15 -0.39 -2.22
C ASP A 410 -16.30 0.60 -2.36
N PHE A 411 -16.31 1.36 -3.44
CA PHE A 411 -17.34 2.35 -3.69
C PHE A 411 -18.69 1.68 -3.87
N LYS A 412 -18.80 0.70 -4.78
CA LYS A 412 -20.08 0.07 -5.07
C LYS A 412 -20.61 -0.86 -3.96
N ASN A 413 -19.74 -1.60 -3.27
CA ASN A 413 -20.16 -2.60 -2.28
C ASN A 413 -20.23 -2.05 -0.85
N HIS A 414 -19.52 -0.97 -0.55
CA HIS A 414 -19.46 -0.43 0.80
C HIS A 414 -19.93 1.01 0.89
N VAL A 415 -19.36 1.93 0.09
CA VAL A 415 -19.71 3.35 0.17
C VAL A 415 -21.18 3.57 -0.19
N ILE A 416 -21.63 3.11 -1.37
CA ILE A 416 -23.01 3.31 -1.81
C ILE A 416 -24.01 2.70 -0.80
N PRO A 417 -23.89 1.43 -0.37
CA PRO A 417 -24.86 0.84 0.55
C PRO A 417 -24.87 1.48 1.94
N VAL A 418 -23.72 1.86 2.50
CA VAL A 418 -23.65 2.55 3.81
C VAL A 418 -24.27 3.94 3.71
N CYS A 419 -23.92 4.72 2.68
CA CYS A 419 -24.44 6.06 2.49
C CYS A 419 -25.94 6.08 2.16
N HIS A 420 -26.42 5.08 1.43
CA HIS A 420 -27.85 4.90 1.18
C HIS A 420 -28.61 4.58 2.47
N HIS A 421 -28.11 3.64 3.28
CA HIS A 421 -28.66 3.31 4.60
C HIS A 421 -28.70 4.52 5.54
N CYS A 422 -27.69 5.39 5.45
CA CYS A 422 -27.62 6.64 6.21
C CYS A 422 -28.42 7.80 5.60
N ARG A 423 -29.17 7.57 4.52
CA ARG A 423 -29.94 8.59 3.77
C ARG A 423 -29.10 9.74 3.19
N LEU A 424 -27.78 9.55 3.09
CA LEU A 424 -26.88 10.49 2.44
C LEU A 424 -27.02 10.41 0.91
N PHE A 425 -27.08 9.18 0.38
CA PHE A 425 -27.29 8.92 -1.05
C PHE A 425 -28.73 8.47 -1.31
N LYS A 426 -29.65 9.44 -1.32
CA LYS A 426 -31.09 9.18 -1.54
C LYS A 426 -31.40 8.69 -2.95
N ASP A 427 -30.59 9.08 -3.91
CA ASP A 427 -30.66 8.71 -5.32
C ASP A 427 -29.79 7.48 -5.67
N ALA A 428 -29.30 6.74 -4.67
CA ALA A 428 -28.50 5.54 -4.91
C ALA A 428 -29.31 4.47 -5.64
N PRO A 429 -28.67 3.73 -6.57
CA PRO A 429 -29.30 2.59 -7.22
C PRO A 429 -29.67 1.49 -6.21
N PRO A 430 -30.77 0.75 -6.45
CA PRO A 430 -31.11 -0.46 -5.68
C PRO A 430 -29.98 -1.50 -5.66
N GLN A 431 -29.96 -2.34 -4.61
CA GLN A 431 -28.87 -3.30 -4.37
C GLN A 431 -28.76 -4.38 -5.48
N ASP A 432 -29.89 -4.80 -6.03
CA ASP A 432 -30.00 -5.72 -7.16
C ASP A 432 -29.45 -5.08 -8.45
N GLN A 433 -29.71 -3.81 -8.68
CA GLN A 433 -29.09 -3.06 -9.78
C GLN A 433 -27.57 -2.94 -9.57
N LEU A 434 -27.09 -2.67 -8.36
CA LEU A 434 -25.65 -2.65 -8.05
C LEU A 434 -24.96 -4.01 -8.32
N ALA A 435 -25.68 -5.12 -8.11
CA ALA A 435 -25.16 -6.47 -8.32
C ALA A 435 -24.99 -6.81 -9.81
N SER A 436 -25.78 -6.20 -10.71
CA SER A 436 -25.67 -6.40 -12.16
C SER A 436 -24.56 -5.56 -12.81
N LEU A 437 -23.97 -4.61 -12.09
CA LEU A 437 -22.91 -3.73 -12.61
C LEU A 437 -21.56 -4.43 -12.82
N PRO A 438 -20.63 -3.80 -13.58
CA PRO A 438 -19.26 -4.27 -13.69
C PRO A 438 -18.63 -4.60 -12.33
N ASN A 439 -17.80 -5.65 -12.31
CA ASN A 439 -17.36 -6.29 -11.08
C ASN A 439 -16.50 -5.39 -10.18
N THR A 440 -15.74 -4.46 -10.74
CA THR A 440 -14.84 -3.55 -10.01
C THR A 440 -15.26 -2.10 -10.19
N ASP A 441 -14.93 -1.25 -9.22
CA ASP A 441 -15.21 0.20 -9.30
C ASP A 441 -14.48 0.82 -10.50
N ARG A 442 -13.24 0.36 -10.78
CA ARG A 442 -12.48 0.79 -11.96
C ARG A 442 -13.29 0.58 -13.23
N MET A 443 -13.77 -0.65 -13.45
CA MET A 443 -14.55 -0.95 -14.65
C MET A 443 -15.86 -0.16 -14.67
N LEU A 444 -16.57 -0.08 -13.54
CA LEU A 444 -17.82 0.68 -13.45
C LEU A 444 -17.63 2.15 -13.87
N LEU A 445 -16.64 2.82 -13.29
CA LEU A 445 -16.35 4.23 -13.58
C LEU A 445 -15.80 4.45 -14.99
N GLN A 446 -14.96 3.53 -15.49
CA GLN A 446 -14.52 3.56 -16.90
C GLN A 446 -15.71 3.46 -17.86
N SER A 447 -16.66 2.59 -17.54
CA SER A 447 -17.86 2.37 -18.34
C SER A 447 -18.76 3.60 -18.36
N ILE A 448 -19.00 4.19 -17.18
CA ILE A 448 -19.79 5.43 -17.06
C ILE A 448 -19.12 6.56 -17.82
N SER A 449 -17.81 6.74 -17.63
CA SER A 449 -17.04 7.75 -18.37
C SER A 449 -17.12 7.53 -19.89
N LEU A 450 -17.05 6.29 -20.37
CA LEU A 450 -17.13 5.97 -21.80
C LEU A 450 -18.55 6.17 -22.36
N SER A 451 -19.59 5.73 -21.64
CA SER A 451 -20.98 5.85 -22.05
C SER A 451 -21.41 7.32 -22.14
N PHE A 452 -20.92 8.15 -21.21
CA PHE A 452 -21.23 9.58 -21.11
C PHE A 452 -20.02 10.44 -21.47
N TRP A 453 -19.34 10.08 -22.56
CA TRP A 453 -18.09 10.72 -22.97
C TRP A 453 -18.25 12.19 -23.35
N GLU A 454 -19.46 12.65 -23.71
CA GLU A 454 -19.75 14.06 -24.00
C GLU A 454 -19.81 14.90 -22.72
N ASP A 455 -20.41 14.37 -21.66
CA ASP A 455 -20.63 15.09 -20.40
C ASP A 455 -19.48 14.95 -19.40
N ILE A 456 -18.88 13.76 -19.33
CA ILE A 456 -17.79 13.44 -18.42
C ILE A 456 -16.50 13.54 -19.22
N LYS A 457 -15.72 14.62 -19.04
CA LYS A 457 -14.45 14.83 -19.73
C LYS A 457 -13.27 14.64 -18.77
N PRO A 458 -12.28 13.79 -19.09
CA PRO A 458 -11.00 13.80 -18.39
C PRO A 458 -10.30 15.17 -18.53
N PRO A 459 -9.57 15.64 -17.51
CA PRO A 459 -9.39 14.99 -16.20
C PRO A 459 -10.64 15.10 -15.31
N TRP A 460 -11.00 14.02 -14.62
CA TRP A 460 -12.05 14.02 -13.60
C TRP A 460 -11.65 13.17 -12.39
N ALA A 461 -12.27 13.47 -11.25
CA ALA A 461 -12.17 12.70 -10.00
C ALA A 461 -13.54 12.35 -9.43
N LEU A 462 -13.67 11.19 -8.78
CA LEU A 462 -14.83 10.86 -7.95
C LEU A 462 -14.72 11.57 -6.60
N ILE A 463 -15.82 11.98 -5.97
CA ILE A 463 -15.83 12.45 -4.57
C ILE A 463 -14.97 11.58 -3.64
N GLU A 464 -14.32 12.23 -2.68
CA GLU A 464 -13.49 11.54 -1.70
C GLU A 464 -14.31 10.91 -0.58
N TYR A 465 -13.84 9.77 -0.08
CA TYR A 465 -14.41 9.05 1.04
C TYR A 465 -13.33 8.39 1.90
N ASP A 466 -13.62 8.20 3.18
CA ASP A 466 -12.70 7.62 4.14
C ASP A 466 -12.27 6.18 3.80
N SER A 467 -10.99 5.87 3.99
CA SER A 467 -10.44 4.53 3.77
C SER A 467 -11.00 3.45 4.72
N ILE A 468 -11.80 3.82 5.73
CA ILE A 468 -12.53 2.87 6.57
C ILE A 468 -13.71 2.19 5.87
N PHE A 469 -14.31 2.81 4.84
CA PHE A 469 -15.51 2.29 4.16
C PHE A 469 -15.40 0.81 3.73
N PRO A 470 -14.32 0.32 3.10
CA PRO A 470 -14.13 -1.09 2.75
C PRO A 470 -14.25 -2.06 3.95
N THR A 471 -14.14 -1.56 5.18
CA THR A 471 -14.22 -2.36 6.41
C THR A 471 -15.56 -2.30 7.11
N ILE A 472 -16.54 -1.55 6.59
CA ILE A 472 -17.88 -1.41 7.16
C ILE A 472 -18.98 -1.80 6.17
N ILE A 473 -20.10 -2.28 6.70
CA ILE A 473 -21.34 -2.59 5.97
C ILE A 473 -22.54 -2.09 6.79
N PRO A 474 -23.69 -1.77 6.17
CA PRO A 474 -24.86 -1.31 6.92
C PRO A 474 -25.42 -2.39 7.85
N ASP A 475 -25.71 -2.04 9.11
CA ASP A 475 -26.48 -2.89 10.03
C ASP A 475 -27.97 -2.59 9.86
N ARG A 476 -28.63 -3.36 8.99
CA ARG A 476 -30.05 -3.20 8.69
C ARG A 476 -30.96 -3.59 9.87
N SER A 477 -30.42 -4.23 10.92
CA SER A 477 -31.20 -4.67 12.08
C SER A 477 -31.36 -3.61 13.17
N ARG A 478 -30.46 -2.61 13.24
CA ARG A 478 -30.39 -1.63 14.35
C ARG A 478 -30.75 -0.19 13.97
N GLY A 479 -31.11 0.04 12.71
CA GLY A 479 -31.58 1.34 12.23
C GLY A 479 -30.49 2.20 11.58
N ILE A 480 -30.83 3.44 11.27
CA ILE A 480 -29.98 4.38 10.52
C ILE A 480 -28.71 4.69 11.31
N GLY A 481 -27.56 4.75 10.63
CA GLY A 481 -26.27 5.07 11.22
C GLY A 481 -25.55 3.88 11.87
N TYR A 482 -26.22 2.74 12.06
CA TYR A 482 -25.58 1.52 12.55
C TYR A 482 -24.85 0.76 11.42
N VAL A 483 -23.64 0.29 11.72
CA VAL A 483 -22.78 -0.46 10.80
C VAL A 483 -22.15 -1.68 11.47
N LEU A 484 -21.86 -2.72 10.69
CA LEU A 484 -21.05 -3.87 11.09
C LEU A 484 -19.68 -3.79 10.44
N GLY A 485 -18.68 -4.41 11.07
CA GLY A 485 -17.38 -4.64 10.43
C GLY A 485 -17.48 -5.77 9.41
N ALA A 486 -17.01 -5.52 8.19
CA ALA A 486 -17.15 -6.44 7.06
C ALA A 486 -16.49 -7.82 7.32
N ARG A 487 -15.43 -7.87 8.13
CA ARG A 487 -14.73 -9.10 8.51
C ARG A 487 -14.60 -9.23 10.02
N ARG A 488 -15.15 -10.31 10.58
CA ARG A 488 -15.15 -10.59 12.04
C ARG A 488 -15.69 -9.41 12.88
N ASN A 489 -16.55 -8.58 12.29
CA ASN A 489 -17.07 -7.36 12.89
C ASN A 489 -16.00 -6.36 13.38
N LYS A 490 -14.80 -6.38 12.77
CA LYS A 490 -13.74 -5.41 13.02
C LYS A 490 -13.73 -4.32 11.95
N THR A 491 -13.45 -3.10 12.37
CA THR A 491 -13.30 -1.93 11.50
C THR A 491 -11.88 -1.38 11.60
N SER A 492 -11.41 -0.78 10.51
CA SER A 492 -10.11 -0.09 10.49
C SER A 492 -10.20 1.30 11.15
N MET A 493 -9.09 2.05 11.13
CA MET A 493 -9.00 3.40 11.65
C MET A 493 -9.66 4.38 10.67
N GLU A 494 -10.58 5.21 11.15
CA GLU A 494 -11.19 6.32 10.44
C GLU A 494 -10.23 7.51 10.32
N ARG A 495 -10.53 8.47 9.44
CA ARG A 495 -9.90 9.80 9.37
C ARG A 495 -8.40 9.82 9.10
N LEU A 496 -7.83 8.71 8.63
CA LEU A 496 -6.41 8.64 8.30
C LEU A 496 -6.13 8.92 6.83
N PHE A 497 -6.86 8.24 5.93
CA PHE A 497 -6.74 8.40 4.50
C PHE A 497 -8.09 8.65 3.84
N LEU A 498 -8.11 9.49 2.81
CA LEU A 498 -9.22 9.65 1.88
C LEU A 498 -8.88 8.96 0.57
N ARG A 499 -9.88 8.31 -0.04
CA ARG A 499 -9.77 7.60 -1.31
C ARG A 499 -10.64 8.27 -2.35
N SER A 500 -10.19 8.21 -3.59
CA SER A 500 -10.93 8.68 -4.78
C SER A 500 -10.48 7.90 -6.01
N TYR A 501 -11.26 7.98 -7.08
CA TYR A 501 -10.89 7.47 -8.39
C TYR A 501 -10.71 8.61 -9.37
N VAL A 502 -9.70 8.54 -10.23
CA VAL A 502 -9.42 9.58 -11.23
C VAL A 502 -9.23 8.99 -12.62
N GLN A 503 -9.57 9.77 -13.65
CA GLN A 503 -9.17 9.50 -15.03
C GLN A 503 -8.57 10.78 -15.59
N LEU A 504 -7.35 10.70 -16.11
CA LEU A 504 -6.53 11.88 -16.34
C LEU A 504 -6.46 12.32 -17.81
N ALA A 505 -6.70 11.42 -18.76
CA ALA A 505 -6.53 11.73 -20.18
C ALA A 505 -7.59 11.09 -21.09
N GLU A 506 -7.88 11.79 -22.18
CA GLU A 506 -8.54 11.26 -23.38
C GLU A 506 -7.70 11.58 -24.63
N ALA A 507 -7.86 10.80 -25.69
CA ALA A 507 -7.12 10.99 -26.92
C ALA A 507 -7.74 12.12 -27.74
N ARG A 508 -6.89 13.00 -28.31
CA ARG A 508 -7.35 14.18 -29.07
C ARG A 508 -8.20 13.85 -30.30
N ARG A 509 -7.95 12.69 -30.94
CA ARG A 509 -8.63 12.29 -32.19
C ARG A 509 -9.89 11.47 -31.96
N ASP A 510 -9.99 10.81 -30.81
CA ASP A 510 -11.13 9.98 -30.43
C ASP A 510 -11.38 10.15 -28.93
N PRO A 511 -12.35 10.99 -28.53
CA PRO A 511 -12.71 11.18 -27.13
C PRO A 511 -13.18 9.90 -26.42
N LYS A 512 -13.53 8.84 -27.15
CA LYS A 512 -13.87 7.53 -26.56
C LYS A 512 -12.64 6.74 -26.17
N LEU A 513 -11.47 7.04 -26.74
CA LEU A 513 -10.19 6.47 -26.33
C LEU A 513 -9.68 7.22 -25.10
N ARG A 514 -9.89 6.64 -23.92
CA ARG A 514 -9.61 7.26 -22.62
C ARG A 514 -8.61 6.45 -21.81
N SER A 515 -7.91 7.10 -20.90
CA SER A 515 -6.96 6.43 -20.01
C SER A 515 -7.66 5.48 -19.04
N ASN A 516 -6.89 4.65 -18.35
CA ASN A 516 -7.45 3.87 -17.26
C ASN A 516 -7.91 4.78 -16.11
N VAL A 517 -8.93 4.31 -15.37
CA VAL A 517 -9.29 4.90 -14.08
C VAL A 517 -8.29 4.39 -13.04
N LEU A 518 -7.71 5.31 -12.27
CA LEU A 518 -6.74 5.04 -11.22
C LEU A 518 -7.41 5.20 -9.86
N LEU A 519 -7.08 4.34 -8.91
CA LEU A 519 -7.43 4.55 -7.50
C LEU A 519 -6.33 5.40 -6.87
N ILE A 520 -6.73 6.44 -6.17
CA ILE A 520 -5.83 7.26 -5.36
C ILE A 520 -6.24 7.21 -3.89
N ASP A 521 -5.25 7.27 -3.01
CA ASP A 521 -5.47 7.57 -1.60
C ASP A 521 -4.45 8.61 -1.10
N ARG A 522 -4.88 9.48 -0.19
CA ARG A 522 -4.03 10.53 0.37
C ARG A 522 -4.26 10.68 1.86
N LEU A 523 -3.28 11.24 2.56
CA LEU A 523 -3.45 11.62 3.96
C LEU A 523 -4.54 12.67 4.14
N VAL A 524 -5.23 12.59 5.28
CA VAL A 524 -6.17 13.61 5.76
C VAL A 524 -5.38 14.77 6.38
N TYR A 525 -5.77 16.00 6.05
CA TYR A 525 -5.25 17.21 6.65
C TYR A 525 -6.36 17.89 7.47
N PRO A 526 -6.26 17.94 8.81
CA PRO A 526 -7.35 18.41 9.66
C PRO A 526 -7.82 19.83 9.33
N GLY A 527 -6.90 20.74 8.98
CA GLY A 527 -7.22 22.10 8.57
C GLY A 527 -7.97 22.26 7.24
N PHE A 528 -8.21 21.16 6.50
CA PHE A 528 -8.94 21.15 5.23
C PHE A 528 -10.12 20.16 5.25
N ASP A 529 -9.90 18.96 5.79
CA ASP A 529 -10.78 17.81 5.63
C ASP A 529 -11.73 17.57 6.81
N LEU A 530 -11.46 18.14 7.99
CA LEU A 530 -12.35 18.03 9.16
C LEU A 530 -13.36 19.20 9.18
N LYS A 531 -14.40 19.10 8.36
CA LYS A 531 -15.55 20.01 8.38
C LYS A 531 -16.81 19.27 8.85
N GLU A 532 -17.68 19.93 9.60
CA GLU A 532 -18.93 19.31 10.09
C GLU A 532 -19.79 18.77 8.94
N GLU A 533 -19.80 19.44 7.79
CA GLU A 533 -20.59 19.05 6.61
C GLU A 533 -20.14 17.74 5.93
N VAL A 534 -18.91 17.28 6.17
CA VAL A 534 -18.36 16.04 5.59
C VAL A 534 -18.18 14.92 6.61
N VAL A 535 -18.38 15.19 7.89
CA VAL A 535 -18.27 14.17 8.95
C VAL A 535 -19.60 13.46 9.12
N LEU A 536 -19.62 12.16 8.86
CA LEU A 536 -20.77 11.30 9.06
C LEU A 536 -20.58 10.47 10.35
N PRO A 537 -21.38 10.71 11.40
CA PRO A 537 -21.37 9.88 12.60
C PRO A 537 -22.05 8.52 12.33
N LEU A 538 -21.40 7.45 12.77
CA LEU A 538 -21.85 6.07 12.66
C LEU A 538 -21.67 5.35 14.01
N VAL A 539 -22.33 4.21 14.18
CA VAL A 539 -22.20 3.36 15.37
C VAL A 539 -21.92 1.92 14.95
N ASN A 540 -20.82 1.35 15.46
CA ASN A 540 -20.53 -0.08 15.30
C ASN A 540 -20.72 -0.79 16.63
N VAL A 541 -21.44 -1.91 16.63
CA VAL A 541 -21.56 -2.70 17.85
C VAL A 541 -20.53 -3.82 17.87
N TYR A 542 -19.48 -3.64 18.68
CA TYR A 542 -18.33 -4.54 18.75
C TYR A 542 -18.09 -5.04 20.17
N GLY A 543 -18.04 -6.36 20.32
CA GLY A 543 -17.89 -7.01 21.63
C GLY A 543 -19.06 -6.69 22.57
N GLY A 544 -20.28 -6.58 22.02
CA GLY A 544 -21.50 -6.25 22.78
C GLY A 544 -21.69 -4.76 23.09
N LEU A 545 -20.78 -3.88 22.66
CA LEU A 545 -20.77 -2.47 23.01
C LEU A 545 -20.92 -1.58 21.80
N GLU A 546 -21.68 -0.49 21.94
CA GLU A 546 -21.75 0.57 20.94
C GLU A 546 -20.45 1.38 20.93
N GLU A 547 -19.71 1.27 19.83
CA GLU A 547 -18.48 2.02 19.58
C GLU A 547 -18.81 3.12 18.54
N PRO A 548 -18.69 4.42 18.90
CA PRO A 548 -18.93 5.51 17.95
C PRO A 548 -17.83 5.53 16.88
N LEU A 549 -18.20 5.85 15.65
CA LEU A 549 -17.27 6.13 14.54
C LEU A 549 -17.65 7.43 13.89
N GLU A 550 -16.67 8.14 13.37
CA GLU A 550 -16.91 9.37 12.64
C GLU A 550 -16.09 9.35 11.36
N VAL A 551 -16.76 9.12 10.24
CA VAL A 551 -16.09 8.93 8.94
C VAL A 551 -16.19 10.19 8.10
N ILE A 552 -15.18 10.45 7.26
CA ILE A 552 -15.22 11.58 6.31
C ILE A 552 -15.81 11.11 4.98
N ILE A 553 -16.80 11.83 4.47
CA ILE A 553 -17.35 11.59 3.14
C ILE A 553 -17.90 12.87 2.51
N TYR A 554 -17.46 13.15 1.28
CA TYR A 554 -18.00 14.22 0.47
C TYR A 554 -19.26 13.72 -0.23
N ARG A 555 -20.40 14.36 0.02
CA ARG A 555 -21.71 13.83 -0.41
C ARG A 555 -21.93 13.92 -1.92
N ASP A 556 -21.40 14.97 -2.55
CA ASP A 556 -21.56 15.31 -3.96
C ASP A 556 -20.42 16.26 -4.40
N ALA A 557 -20.30 16.50 -5.71
CA ALA A 557 -19.29 17.35 -6.33
C ALA A 557 -19.48 18.85 -6.04
N GLY A 558 -20.61 19.24 -5.42
CA GLY A 558 -20.87 20.61 -4.97
C GLY A 558 -20.28 20.94 -3.60
N VAL A 559 -19.85 19.94 -2.83
CA VAL A 559 -19.13 20.16 -1.56
C VAL A 559 -17.68 20.52 -1.85
N GLU A 560 -17.22 21.64 -1.31
CA GLU A 560 -15.88 22.15 -1.56
C GLU A 560 -14.79 21.23 -0.96
N ASN A 561 -13.91 20.73 -1.83
CA ASN A 561 -12.73 19.96 -1.45
C ASN A 561 -11.44 20.56 -2.08
N PRO A 562 -10.83 21.57 -1.43
CA PRO A 562 -9.68 22.28 -1.99
C PRO A 562 -8.46 21.38 -2.23
N VAL A 563 -8.21 20.41 -1.34
CA VAL A 563 -7.06 19.48 -1.46
C VAL A 563 -7.27 18.53 -2.64
N GLN A 564 -8.48 18.00 -2.84
CA GLN A 564 -8.80 17.18 -4.00
C GLN A 564 -8.68 17.97 -5.31
N ASN A 565 -9.18 19.21 -5.36
CA ASN A 565 -9.04 20.08 -6.52
C ASN A 565 -7.56 20.35 -6.85
N MET A 566 -6.76 20.69 -5.85
CA MET A 566 -5.31 20.88 -6.00
C MET A 566 -4.63 19.59 -6.49
N LEU A 567 -4.97 18.44 -5.91
CA LEU A 567 -4.40 17.15 -6.30
C LEU A 567 -4.77 16.78 -7.74
N LEU A 568 -6.04 16.91 -8.14
CA LEU A 568 -6.47 16.65 -9.52
C LEU A 568 -5.73 17.57 -10.52
N THR A 569 -5.54 18.83 -10.16
CA THR A 569 -4.79 19.83 -10.94
C THR A 569 -3.33 19.40 -11.16
N VAL A 570 -2.66 18.93 -10.10
CA VAL A 570 -1.29 18.41 -10.18
C VAL A 570 -1.21 17.15 -11.02
N LEU A 571 -2.08 16.17 -10.75
CA LEU A 571 -2.07 14.88 -11.46
C LEU A 571 -2.37 15.04 -12.94
N ALA A 572 -3.31 15.90 -13.32
CA ALA A 572 -3.60 16.21 -14.72
C ALA A 572 -2.38 16.80 -15.45
N SER A 573 -1.65 17.71 -14.79
CA SER A 573 -0.43 18.32 -15.34
C SER A 573 0.74 17.33 -15.44
N MET A 574 0.70 16.26 -14.64
CA MET A 574 1.66 15.16 -14.64
C MET A 574 1.26 14.00 -15.57
N ALA A 575 0.20 14.11 -16.38
CA ALA A 575 -0.27 13.04 -17.25
C ALA A 575 -0.32 13.46 -18.74
N PRO A 576 0.83 13.78 -19.38
CA PRO A 576 0.84 14.27 -20.75
C PRO A 576 0.39 13.18 -21.74
N PRO A 577 -0.52 13.51 -22.68
CA PRO A 577 -1.04 12.53 -23.66
C PRO A 577 -0.02 12.18 -24.76
N SER A 578 1.16 12.79 -24.75
CA SER A 578 2.17 12.66 -25.81
C SER A 578 2.99 11.37 -25.75
N ILE A 579 2.94 10.62 -24.65
CA ILE A 579 3.67 9.36 -24.47
C ILE A 579 2.66 8.21 -24.52
N PRO A 580 2.58 7.44 -25.62
CA PRO A 580 1.59 6.36 -25.73
C PRO A 580 1.69 5.31 -24.62
N GLU A 581 2.91 4.93 -24.22
CA GLU A 581 3.15 3.98 -23.12
C GLU A 581 2.69 4.49 -21.74
N ALA A 582 2.56 5.80 -21.57
CA ALA A 582 2.16 6.44 -20.33
C ALA A 582 0.80 7.14 -20.46
N PHE A 583 -0.04 6.74 -21.42
CA PHE A 583 -1.31 7.41 -21.72
C PHE A 583 -2.25 7.43 -20.50
N GLY A 584 -2.36 8.62 -19.89
CA GLY A 584 -3.06 8.89 -18.63
C GLY A 584 -2.52 8.14 -17.41
N HIS A 585 -1.27 7.67 -17.49
CA HIS A 585 -0.50 7.31 -16.33
C HIS A 585 0.21 8.56 -15.76
N ASN A 586 0.47 8.58 -14.45
CA ASN A 586 1.23 9.63 -13.82
C ASN A 586 2.70 9.53 -14.31
N LYS A 587 3.16 10.52 -15.09
CA LYS A 587 4.50 10.53 -15.70
C LYS A 587 5.64 10.42 -14.68
N PRO A 588 5.62 11.09 -13.51
CA PRO A 588 6.62 10.85 -12.47
C PRO A 588 6.75 9.37 -12.08
N LEU A 589 5.64 8.69 -11.79
CA LEU A 589 5.66 7.25 -11.46
C LEU A 589 6.08 6.39 -12.65
N PHE A 590 5.69 6.76 -13.88
CA PHE A 590 6.20 6.10 -15.08
C PHE A 590 7.73 6.18 -15.19
N ILE A 591 8.30 7.36 -14.92
CA ILE A 591 9.76 7.55 -14.95
C ILE A 591 10.41 6.72 -13.83
N ALA A 592 9.85 6.71 -12.62
CA ALA A 592 10.33 5.89 -11.51
C ALA A 592 10.33 4.39 -11.86
N ASP A 593 9.24 3.87 -12.45
CA ASP A 593 9.14 2.49 -12.95
C ASP A 593 10.22 2.16 -13.97
N LYS A 594 10.50 3.07 -14.92
CA LYS A 594 11.56 2.87 -15.93
C LYS A 594 12.95 2.88 -15.29
N ILE A 595 13.19 3.72 -14.29
CA ILE A 595 14.46 3.73 -13.52
C ILE A 595 14.61 2.42 -12.76
N ALA A 596 13.57 1.99 -12.03
CA ALA A 596 13.56 0.74 -11.29
C ALA A 596 13.81 -0.46 -12.22
N LYS A 597 13.14 -0.52 -13.37
CA LYS A 597 13.38 -1.53 -14.41
C LYS A 597 14.80 -1.49 -14.95
N TRP A 598 15.38 -0.31 -15.18
CA TRP A 598 16.76 -0.21 -15.63
C TRP A 598 17.75 -0.79 -14.60
N HIS A 599 17.59 -0.43 -13.33
CA HIS A 599 18.38 -1.00 -12.24
C HIS A 599 18.19 -2.51 -12.11
N TYR A 600 16.95 -3.01 -12.21
CA TYR A 600 16.66 -4.44 -12.24
C TYR A 600 17.51 -5.17 -13.30
N HIS A 601 17.57 -4.65 -14.53
CA HIS A 601 18.36 -5.28 -15.60
C HIS A 601 19.87 -5.25 -15.32
N LEU A 602 20.38 -4.20 -14.66
CA LEU A 602 21.77 -4.15 -14.23
C LEU A 602 22.06 -5.16 -13.12
N PHE A 603 21.23 -5.19 -12.07
CA PHE A 603 21.41 -6.13 -10.97
C PHE A 603 21.30 -7.57 -11.42
N LYS A 604 20.35 -7.89 -12.31
CA LYS A 604 20.26 -9.22 -12.91
C LYS A 604 21.57 -9.62 -13.61
N LYS A 605 22.18 -8.73 -14.40
CA LYS A 605 23.48 -8.99 -15.03
C LYS A 605 24.60 -9.19 -14.01
N ILE A 606 24.62 -8.41 -12.92
CA ILE A 606 25.59 -8.55 -11.83
C ILE A 606 25.44 -9.93 -11.18
N ILE A 607 24.21 -10.33 -10.88
CA ILE A 607 23.90 -11.63 -10.26
C ILE A 607 24.28 -12.79 -11.19
N ASP A 608 23.89 -12.72 -12.47
CA ASP A 608 24.26 -13.74 -13.48
C ASP A 608 25.79 -13.83 -13.65
N SER A 609 26.51 -12.71 -13.53
CA SER A 609 27.97 -12.68 -13.54
C SER A 609 28.58 -13.28 -12.27
N ALA A 610 27.97 -13.01 -11.11
CA ALA A 610 28.37 -13.58 -9.82
C ALA A 610 28.24 -15.10 -9.84
N LYS A 611 27.18 -15.66 -10.46
CA LYS A 611 27.05 -17.10 -10.70
C LYS A 611 28.26 -17.67 -11.44
N THR A 612 28.67 -17.01 -12.53
CA THR A 612 29.85 -17.41 -13.31
C THR A 612 31.13 -17.32 -12.48
N TRP A 613 31.28 -16.28 -11.67
CA TRP A 613 32.42 -16.12 -10.76
C TRP A 613 32.50 -17.24 -9.71
N VAL A 614 31.38 -17.58 -9.07
CA VAL A 614 31.27 -18.68 -8.09
C VAL A 614 31.67 -20.02 -8.72
N MET A 615 31.23 -20.29 -9.96
CA MET A 615 31.58 -21.53 -10.69
C MET A 615 33.07 -21.63 -11.06
N ASN A 616 33.76 -20.50 -11.22
CA ASN A 616 35.15 -20.46 -11.67
C ASN A 616 36.18 -20.35 -10.53
N ARG A 617 35.75 -19.95 -9.33
CA ARG A 617 36.59 -19.92 -8.11
C ARG A 617 36.73 -21.32 -7.51
N LYS A 618 37.92 -21.91 -7.58
CA LYS A 618 38.19 -23.29 -7.13
C LYS A 618 37.90 -23.53 -5.63
N ASP A 619 38.12 -22.51 -4.80
CA ASP A 619 37.88 -22.48 -3.37
C ASP A 619 36.39 -22.50 -3.00
N VAL A 620 35.53 -21.90 -3.84
CA VAL A 620 34.07 -21.86 -3.63
C VAL A 620 33.36 -23.00 -4.37
N ARG A 621 33.88 -23.40 -5.52
CA ARG A 621 33.32 -24.43 -6.41
C ARG A 621 33.24 -25.81 -5.74
N SER A 622 34.24 -26.20 -4.96
CA SER A 622 34.23 -27.47 -4.23
C SER A 622 33.07 -27.52 -3.23
N PHE A 623 32.87 -26.45 -2.45
CA PHE A 623 31.76 -26.32 -1.51
C PHE A 623 30.39 -26.33 -2.20
N VAL A 624 30.26 -25.55 -3.28
CA VAL A 624 29.05 -25.48 -4.12
C VAL A 624 28.68 -26.83 -4.75
N PHE A 625 29.67 -27.62 -5.17
CA PHE A 625 29.44 -28.96 -5.72
C PHE A 625 28.81 -29.92 -4.69
N TYR A 626 29.16 -29.81 -3.41
CA TYR A 626 28.57 -30.63 -2.36
C TYR A 626 27.16 -30.18 -1.97
N MET A 627 26.88 -28.88 -2.06
CA MET A 627 25.57 -28.32 -1.73
C MET A 627 24.54 -28.56 -2.85
N SER A 628 24.92 -28.34 -4.12
CA SER A 628 24.01 -28.49 -5.27
C SER A 628 23.21 -29.80 -5.31
N SER A 629 21.89 -29.65 -5.49
CA SER A 629 20.93 -30.75 -5.53
C SER A 629 21.21 -31.74 -6.68
N PHE A 630 20.78 -33.00 -6.51
CA PHE A 630 20.87 -34.00 -7.59
C PHE A 630 20.12 -33.56 -8.86
N ARG A 631 19.05 -32.77 -8.73
CA ARG A 631 18.25 -32.28 -9.84
C ARG A 631 19.02 -31.26 -10.68
N ASP A 632 19.75 -30.34 -10.05
CA ASP A 632 20.54 -29.32 -10.74
C ASP A 632 21.70 -29.94 -11.50
N LYS A 633 22.40 -30.87 -10.86
CA LYS A 633 23.46 -31.67 -11.51
C LYS A 633 22.91 -32.36 -12.76
N ARG A 634 21.74 -32.99 -12.65
CA ARG A 634 21.09 -33.67 -13.77
C ARG A 634 20.63 -32.70 -14.87
N SER A 635 20.08 -31.54 -14.51
CA SER A 635 19.66 -30.50 -15.46
C SER A 635 20.84 -29.96 -16.25
N GLU A 636 21.98 -29.70 -15.62
CA GLU A 636 23.22 -29.32 -16.30
C GLU A 636 23.69 -30.41 -17.27
N PHE A 637 23.66 -31.68 -16.86
CA PHE A 637 23.98 -32.80 -17.76
C PHE A 637 22.99 -32.93 -18.93
N GLU A 638 21.70 -32.67 -18.72
CA GLU A 638 20.67 -32.73 -19.76
C GLU A 638 20.75 -31.53 -20.72
N GLN A 639 21.03 -30.31 -20.24
CA GLN A 639 21.30 -29.14 -21.08
C GLN A 639 22.55 -29.35 -21.93
N ALA A 640 23.65 -29.82 -21.32
CA ALA A 640 24.90 -30.11 -22.04
C ALA A 640 24.71 -31.18 -23.14
N ARG A 641 23.76 -32.12 -22.95
CA ARG A 641 23.36 -33.09 -23.98
C ARG A 641 22.50 -32.51 -25.10
N ARG A 642 21.69 -31.47 -24.83
CA ARG A 642 20.84 -30.81 -25.82
C ARG A 642 21.57 -29.75 -26.65
N SER A 643 22.67 -29.23 -26.14
CA SER A 643 23.56 -28.28 -26.83
C SER A 643 24.68 -28.96 -27.62
N ARG A 644 24.72 -30.30 -27.65
CA ARG A 644 25.45 -31.12 -28.61
C ARG A 644 24.47 -31.65 -29.64
#